data_AF-A0AAP9ECA1-F1
#
_entry.id   AF-A0AAP9ECA1-F1
#
_cell.length_a   1.000
_cell.length_b   1.000
_cell.length_c   1.000
_cell.angle_alpha   90.00
_cell.angle_beta   90.00
_cell.angle_gamma   90.00
#
_symmetry.space_group_name_H-M   'P 1'
#
loop_
_entity.id
_entity.type
_entity.pdbx_description
1 polymer ?
#
loop_
_entity_poly.entity_id
_entity_poly.type
_entity_poly.pdbx_seq_one_letter_code
_entity_poly.pdbx_strand_id
1 'polypeptide(L)'
;MVGLHLSSCATRKTGLTLKYQAQLLLRREKGTIAIIKARRAKKCRNHRGWRLWLSVLSLCLLTIGQTVTAAGITPTYQTTPTGTLPTHAWSIPGQADVINPQGGHEREGWDNVTQWDGAPTNTHNAYLKFGGHDVNNPAYQIRQYACQTATPGLFDVFLNVKGNRQVTIKPIDIVLVTDMSGSMNSVFNGGIKREYAVRDGIKKFMQTINDEGYGDFVNVGLVSYASKESEQRPGISTENIDRVSNTTHVTNINRILRNPPVGGTFTQNGLREAQNMLASDASDHKKIMVLLTDGLPTQSYKVTQAKVVDGHVIGTGFSQAWDYPGYTSQFVESHYPDWIERPAPYQVDGQMIPDTWAATLGEAYALREKGTELHTLGIQLDMDSWGTGNNSHMYLTKTQVRERMALLATPGHYQDANTLDDVGTYLAGQVNSVLSEFYTVKNGTVHNPIGEQFTYADTPPTVTSVGKKVVDNLPSVTRDVQQVTVNNINLGQDQEIQLHYQVHLKTEAQNFQPDFWYQVSGETSLTPTEKDAAVAFGMPSAKAAGTKLQVTKKWVDDIDRTKRPDQIQFGIGRKVANQLTEWRAVGQLTAAENWQKIITQGMQNGQSVWLPAYNNQGQAFDYHVLNEQTAGYVTQITQQDNQTTVTNCQYGLIVDKIAQGTTLPLKGATFTVSSSDGQQVMTVQAGQCQLLTPGDYTIQETQSPSGFQMANTTYHLTLTADGQWLSDGKAITATVPESDGDGVKDGFSIDQTLSHNASQTNVVKLTQNNPIKPFKLVVKKTDAQTTLPVSGAKFDLKALTGETLTLKANRNGTAFTVTHLIPGTYTLTERQAPQGYLPAEPVVMVISPDGRVQVTGGTKQWATKLTNGQTDNQIILQVPNRNQAVLPNTGGAGQLPYVMVAGGVLSVGLLLNSGYLYGQRRRQKND
;
A
#
# COMPACT_ATOMS: atom_id res chain seq x y z
N MET A 1 -45.77 18.11 25.59
CA MET A 1 -46.46 19.35 25.99
C MET A 1 -45.66 19.94 27.14
N VAL A 2 -44.98 21.06 26.93
CA VAL A 2 -44.26 21.78 27.99
C VAL A 2 -44.65 23.25 27.80
N GLY A 3 -45.34 23.83 28.79
CA GLY A 3 -45.71 25.24 28.78
C GLY A 3 -44.56 26.07 29.35
N LEU A 4 -44.03 27.00 28.56
CA LEU A 4 -43.10 28.02 29.03
C LEU A 4 -43.91 29.21 29.58
N HIS A 5 -43.75 29.50 30.88
CA HIS A 5 -44.19 30.73 31.51
C HIS A 5 -43.03 31.74 31.50
N LEU A 6 -43.17 32.83 30.75
CA LEU A 6 -42.27 33.99 30.83
C LEU A 6 -42.99 35.09 31.62
N SER A 7 -42.43 35.46 32.77
CA SER A 7 -42.83 36.64 33.55
C SER A 7 -41.68 37.64 33.53
N SER A 8 -41.83 38.77 32.85
CA SER A 8 -40.91 39.91 32.98
C SER A 8 -41.42 40.87 34.04
N CYS A 9 -40.59 41.18 35.04
CA CYS A 9 -40.86 42.18 36.05
C CYS A 9 -40.49 43.58 35.51
N ALA A 10 -41.45 44.50 35.44
CA ALA A 10 -41.20 45.93 35.24
C ALA A 10 -42.05 46.72 36.23
N THR A 11 -41.39 47.56 37.02
CA THR A 11 -41.98 48.39 38.08
C THR A 11 -42.55 49.70 37.53
N ARG A 12 -43.87 49.89 37.61
CA ARG A 12 -44.54 51.05 38.27
C ARG A 12 -46.07 51.10 38.03
N LYS A 13 -46.78 51.24 39.17
CA LYS A 13 -48.04 51.94 39.49
C LYS A 13 -49.31 51.75 38.61
N THR A 14 -50.38 51.45 39.35
CA THR A 14 -51.82 51.43 39.05
C THR A 14 -52.35 50.13 38.43
N GLY A 15 -53.22 49.47 39.19
CA GLY A 15 -53.69 48.11 38.95
C GLY A 15 -54.89 48.01 38.01
N LEU A 16 -54.93 46.91 37.28
CA LEU A 16 -56.12 46.09 37.02
C LEU A 16 -55.63 44.80 36.32
N THR A 17 -55.89 43.65 36.92
CA THR A 17 -55.46 42.34 36.42
C THR A 17 -56.48 41.82 35.40
N LEU A 18 -56.06 41.55 34.15
CA LEU A 18 -56.85 40.79 33.16
C LEU A 18 -55.96 39.70 32.53
N LYS A 19 -56.23 38.43 32.87
CA LYS A 19 -55.57 37.26 32.30
C LYS A 19 -56.19 36.92 30.94
N TYR A 20 -55.38 36.85 29.88
CA TYR A 20 -55.72 36.18 28.63
C TYR A 20 -54.74 35.02 28.39
N GLN A 21 -55.26 33.80 28.22
CA GLN A 21 -54.49 32.64 27.78
C GLN A 21 -54.62 32.47 26.27
N ALA A 22 -53.50 32.36 25.56
CA ALA A 22 -53.42 31.83 24.21
C ALA A 22 -52.55 30.56 24.24
N GLN A 23 -53.11 29.41 23.87
CA GLN A 23 -52.37 28.17 23.68
C GLN A 23 -51.91 28.06 22.22
N LEU A 24 -50.60 28.07 21.98
CA LEU A 24 -50.01 27.60 20.73
C LEU A 24 -49.73 26.09 20.84
N LEU A 25 -50.32 25.30 19.94
CA LEU A 25 -50.01 23.88 19.78
C LEU A 25 -48.96 23.71 18.68
N LEU A 26 -47.76 23.28 19.06
CA LEU A 26 -46.70 22.88 18.14
C LEU A 26 -46.55 21.35 18.18
N ARG A 27 -46.59 20.69 17.03
CA ARG A 27 -46.25 19.26 16.86
C ARG A 27 -45.07 19.15 15.90
N ARG A 28 -44.05 18.40 16.28
CA ARG A 28 -42.79 18.24 15.54
C ARG A 28 -42.82 16.91 14.77
N GLU A 29 -42.88 16.98 13.44
CA GLU A 29 -42.56 15.86 12.55
C GLU A 29 -41.63 16.39 11.45
N LYS A 30 -40.48 15.73 11.28
CA LYS A 30 -39.48 15.94 10.21
C LYS A 30 -39.21 17.41 9.83
N GLY A 31 -38.58 18.14 10.77
CA GLY A 31 -37.69 19.26 10.41
C GLY A 31 -38.30 20.59 9.96
N THR A 32 -39.63 20.79 9.95
CA THR A 32 -40.23 22.10 9.61
C THR A 32 -41.29 22.52 10.64
N ILE A 33 -41.23 23.77 11.13
CA ILE A 33 -42.29 24.37 11.97
C ILE A 33 -43.26 25.13 11.05
N ALA A 34 -44.49 24.65 10.93
CA ALA A 34 -45.58 25.35 10.24
C ALA A 34 -46.70 25.71 11.23
N ILE A 35 -47.18 26.95 11.18
CA ILE A 35 -48.34 27.42 11.98
C ILE A 35 -49.62 26.91 11.32
N ILE A 36 -50.30 25.95 11.95
CA ILE A 36 -51.56 25.40 11.42
C ILE A 36 -52.73 25.88 12.30
N LYS A 37 -53.48 26.86 11.76
CA LYS A 37 -54.77 27.43 12.23
C LYS A 37 -54.78 28.30 13.50
N ALA A 38 -55.22 29.55 13.31
CA ALA A 38 -55.82 30.38 14.36
C ALA A 38 -57.35 30.12 14.46
N ARG A 39 -57.85 29.73 15.64
CA ARG A 39 -59.31 29.63 15.90
C ARG A 39 -59.82 31.01 16.34
N ARG A 40 -60.77 31.58 15.58
CA ARG A 40 -61.50 32.82 15.92
C ARG A 40 -62.28 32.65 17.23
N ALA A 41 -62.03 33.49 18.21
CA ALA A 41 -62.93 33.69 19.35
C ALA A 41 -64.05 34.69 18.99
N LYS A 42 -65.26 34.41 19.49
CA LYS A 42 -66.51 35.13 19.23
C LYS A 42 -66.50 36.56 19.80
N LYS A 43 -66.83 37.51 18.91
CA LYS A 43 -67.77 38.65 19.05
C LYS A 43 -67.98 39.21 20.48
N CYS A 44 -67.42 40.39 20.76
CA CYS A 44 -68.08 41.40 21.60
C CYS A 44 -67.97 42.78 20.94
N ARG A 45 -69.08 43.53 21.04
CA ARG A 45 -69.44 44.75 20.31
C ARG A 45 -69.04 45.99 21.11
N ASN A 46 -68.79 47.09 20.38
CA ASN A 46 -68.76 48.50 20.80
C ASN A 46 -67.46 49.02 21.46
N HIS A 47 -66.65 49.77 20.72
CA HIS A 47 -66.72 51.24 20.71
C HIS A 47 -65.81 51.83 19.61
N ARG A 48 -66.28 52.91 19.00
CA ARG A 48 -65.64 53.63 17.89
C ARG A 48 -64.42 54.41 18.38
N GLY A 49 -63.32 54.31 17.63
CA GLY A 49 -62.29 55.34 17.58
C GLY A 49 -60.89 54.79 17.47
N TRP A 50 -60.50 54.24 16.31
CA TRP A 50 -59.10 54.13 15.85
C TRP A 50 -59.09 54.35 14.33
N ARG A 51 -58.84 55.60 13.92
CA ARG A 51 -58.40 55.99 12.58
C ARG A 51 -57.23 56.93 12.77
N LEU A 52 -56.04 56.35 12.91
CA LEU A 52 -54.69 56.84 12.63
C LEU A 52 -53.77 55.78 13.24
N TRP A 53 -52.67 55.41 12.58
CA TRP A 53 -51.81 54.23 12.83
C TRP A 53 -52.22 52.94 12.12
N LEU A 54 -52.42 53.01 10.80
CA LEU A 54 -52.32 51.83 9.92
C LEU A 54 -51.84 52.21 8.52
N SER A 55 -50.92 53.18 8.45
CA SER A 55 -50.28 53.65 7.21
C SER A 55 -48.75 53.81 7.33
N VAL A 56 -48.12 53.25 8.37
CA VAL A 56 -46.65 53.19 8.51
C VAL A 56 -46.12 51.75 8.66
N LEU A 57 -46.98 50.73 8.53
CA LEU A 57 -46.59 49.31 8.64
C LEU A 57 -46.87 48.48 7.37
N SER A 58 -46.89 49.11 6.20
CA SER A 58 -46.99 48.41 4.90
C SER A 58 -45.98 48.89 3.84
N LEU A 59 -44.92 49.62 4.24
CA LEU A 59 -43.82 50.00 3.34
C LEU A 59 -42.41 49.66 3.86
N CYS A 60 -42.29 48.66 4.73
CA CYS A 60 -41.02 47.99 5.07
C CYS A 60 -41.17 46.44 5.07
N LEU A 61 -41.99 45.91 4.16
CA LEU A 61 -42.15 44.48 3.91
C LEU A 61 -41.78 44.18 2.45
N LEU A 62 -40.54 44.46 2.09
CA LEU A 62 -39.85 43.95 0.90
C LEU A 62 -38.36 44.09 1.17
N THR A 63 -37.64 42.96 1.10
CA THR A 63 -36.29 42.69 1.68
C THR A 63 -36.38 42.50 3.21
N ILE A 64 -36.01 41.38 3.84
CA ILE A 64 -35.14 40.26 3.51
C ILE A 64 -35.84 38.98 3.99
N GLY A 65 -36.31 38.17 3.05
CA GLY A 65 -36.69 36.78 3.28
C GLY A 65 -35.65 35.87 2.64
N GLN A 66 -34.37 36.06 2.94
CA GLN A 66 -33.40 35.00 2.73
C GLN A 66 -33.53 34.08 3.95
N THR A 67 -34.15 32.92 3.74
CA THR A 67 -33.79 31.75 4.52
C THR A 67 -32.31 31.54 4.33
N VAL A 68 -31.48 32.01 5.27
CA VAL A 68 -30.09 31.56 5.37
C VAL A 68 -30.20 30.10 5.80
N THR A 69 -30.21 29.20 4.82
CA THR A 69 -29.79 27.83 5.06
C THR A 69 -28.40 27.93 5.68
N ALA A 70 -28.24 27.48 6.93
CA ALA A 70 -26.92 27.42 7.56
C ALA A 70 -25.96 26.79 6.56
N ALA A 71 -24.89 27.51 6.21
CA ALA A 71 -23.85 27.01 5.33
C ALA A 71 -23.10 25.92 6.09
N GLY A 72 -23.63 24.70 6.07
CA GLY A 72 -23.09 23.59 6.84
C GLY A 72 -21.65 23.29 6.47
N ILE A 73 -20.79 23.11 7.48
CA ILE A 73 -19.37 22.77 7.33
C ILE A 73 -19.09 21.27 7.54
N THR A 74 -20.12 20.43 7.45
CA THR A 74 -19.96 18.99 7.50
C THR A 74 -19.09 18.55 6.32
N PRO A 75 -17.92 17.92 6.56
CA PRO A 75 -17.07 17.43 5.49
C PRO A 75 -17.81 16.51 4.52
N THR A 76 -17.66 16.78 3.23
CA THR A 76 -18.22 15.95 2.15
C THR A 76 -17.11 15.53 1.21
N TYR A 77 -17.33 14.42 0.50
CA TYR A 77 -16.33 13.80 -0.35
C TYR A 77 -16.91 13.49 -1.72
N GLN A 78 -16.08 13.62 -2.74
CA GLN A 78 -16.40 13.25 -4.11
C GLN A 78 -15.61 11.99 -4.47
N THR A 79 -16.33 10.96 -4.90
CA THR A 79 -15.72 9.76 -5.49
C THR A 79 -15.72 9.88 -7.00
N THR A 80 -14.55 9.71 -7.59
CA THR A 80 -14.28 9.76 -9.03
C THR A 80 -13.53 8.49 -9.45
N PRO A 81 -13.29 8.26 -10.76
CA PRO A 81 -12.43 7.14 -11.20
C PRO A 81 -10.99 7.21 -10.67
N THR A 82 -10.54 8.37 -10.19
CA THR A 82 -9.23 8.56 -9.56
C THR A 82 -9.31 8.56 -8.03
N GLY A 83 -10.42 8.11 -7.44
CA GLY A 83 -10.57 7.91 -6.01
C GLY A 83 -11.45 8.93 -5.30
N THR A 84 -11.38 8.93 -3.98
CA THR A 84 -12.23 9.73 -3.09
C THR A 84 -11.42 10.84 -2.46
N LEU A 85 -11.86 12.08 -2.65
CA LEU A 85 -11.21 13.28 -2.12
C LEU A 85 -12.24 14.20 -1.43
N PRO A 86 -11.79 15.11 -0.54
CA PRO A 86 -12.68 16.14 0.01
C PRO A 86 -13.23 17.04 -1.09
N THR A 87 -14.53 17.36 -1.05
CA THR A 87 -15.17 18.28 -2.02
C THR A 87 -14.61 19.70 -1.89
N HIS A 88 -14.33 20.11 -0.65
CA HIS A 88 -13.68 21.38 -0.32
C HIS A 88 -12.31 21.03 0.26
N ALA A 89 -11.27 21.33 -0.51
CA ALA A 89 -9.94 20.81 -0.26
C ALA A 89 -8.85 21.88 -0.37
N TRP A 90 -7.72 21.59 0.25
CA TRP A 90 -6.49 22.35 0.15
C TRP A 90 -5.29 21.43 -0.02
N SER A 91 -4.20 21.99 -0.55
CA SER A 91 -2.97 21.27 -0.87
C SER A 91 -1.74 21.88 -0.18
N ILE A 92 -0.71 21.06 0.01
CA ILE A 92 0.60 21.52 0.48
C ILE A 92 1.49 21.78 -0.75
N PRO A 93 2.08 22.97 -0.92
CA PRO A 93 2.97 23.24 -2.03
C PRO A 93 4.09 22.18 -2.12
N GLY A 94 4.24 21.56 -3.29
CA GLY A 94 5.26 20.53 -3.53
C GLY A 94 4.91 19.11 -3.09
N GLN A 95 3.75 18.88 -2.46
CA GLN A 95 3.27 17.54 -2.09
C GLN A 95 2.00 17.19 -2.88
N ALA A 96 2.17 16.61 -4.07
CA ALA A 96 1.06 16.30 -4.97
C ALA A 96 0.28 15.02 -4.61
N ASP A 97 0.79 14.24 -3.64
CA ASP A 97 0.26 12.93 -3.27
C ASP A 97 -0.61 12.95 -2.01
N VAL A 98 -0.89 14.15 -1.46
CA VAL A 98 -1.78 14.36 -0.32
C VAL A 98 -2.72 15.54 -0.59
N ILE A 99 -3.98 15.37 -0.19
CA ILE A 99 -5.01 16.42 -0.28
C ILE A 99 -5.83 16.43 1.01
N ASN A 100 -6.04 17.62 1.53
CA ASN A 100 -6.59 17.82 2.87
C ASN A 100 -7.93 18.57 2.80
N PRO A 101 -8.85 18.34 3.74
CA PRO A 101 -10.14 19.03 3.80
C PRO A 101 -9.98 20.48 4.28
N GLN A 102 -10.76 21.40 3.70
CA GLN A 102 -10.83 22.78 4.16
C GLN A 102 -11.45 22.92 5.55
N GLY A 103 -11.12 24.05 6.19
CA GLY A 103 -11.83 24.51 7.37
C GLY A 103 -13.08 25.32 7.00
N GLY A 104 -13.72 25.87 8.02
CA GLY A 104 -14.90 26.69 7.85
C GLY A 104 -15.57 27.00 9.17
N HIS A 105 -16.62 27.82 9.11
CA HIS A 105 -17.47 28.13 10.25
C HIS A 105 -18.91 27.73 9.95
N GLU A 106 -19.60 27.07 10.90
CA GLU A 106 -20.97 26.52 10.71
C GLU A 106 -22.02 27.54 10.23
N ARG A 107 -21.76 28.84 10.43
CA ARG A 107 -22.60 29.97 9.99
C ARG A 107 -22.17 30.61 8.67
N GLU A 108 -20.89 30.53 8.31
CA GLU A 108 -20.32 31.23 7.14
C GLU A 108 -19.90 30.28 6.00
N GLY A 109 -19.85 28.97 6.26
CA GLY A 109 -19.40 27.97 5.31
C GLY A 109 -17.88 27.81 5.30
N TRP A 110 -17.34 27.37 4.17
CA TRP A 110 -15.92 27.03 3.98
C TRP A 110 -15.01 28.27 3.98
N ASP A 111 -13.82 28.15 4.56
CA ASP A 111 -12.87 29.27 4.72
C ASP A 111 -12.16 29.71 3.43
N ASN A 112 -12.30 28.93 2.34
CA ASN A 112 -11.62 29.12 1.05
C ASN A 112 -10.09 29.09 1.11
N VAL A 113 -9.50 28.56 2.18
CA VAL A 113 -8.05 28.31 2.26
C VAL A 113 -7.74 27.14 1.34
N THR A 114 -7.12 27.37 0.20
CA THR A 114 -6.84 26.32 -0.82
C THR A 114 -5.40 25.82 -0.81
N GLN A 115 -4.48 26.52 -0.14
CA GLN A 115 -3.07 26.14 -0.07
C GLN A 115 -2.36 26.78 1.14
N TRP A 116 -1.54 26.00 1.85
CA TRP A 116 -0.59 26.47 2.87
C TRP A 116 0.48 25.40 3.17
N ASP A 117 1.50 25.71 3.97
CA ASP A 117 2.71 24.89 4.14
C ASP A 117 2.55 23.58 4.95
N GLY A 118 1.42 23.39 5.63
CA GLY A 118 1.16 22.20 6.45
C GLY A 118 1.94 22.16 7.77
N ALA A 119 2.62 23.25 8.17
CA ALA A 119 3.45 23.25 9.38
C ALA A 119 2.65 22.85 10.64
N PRO A 120 3.10 21.86 11.44
CA PRO A 120 2.38 21.37 12.61
C PRO A 120 2.18 22.43 13.71
N THR A 121 3.03 23.46 13.74
CA THR A 121 2.92 24.61 14.64
C THR A 121 1.80 25.59 14.26
N ASN A 122 1.14 25.42 13.12
CA ASN A 122 0.06 26.29 12.68
C ASN A 122 -1.23 26.02 13.45
N THR A 123 -1.73 27.03 14.17
CA THR A 123 -2.97 26.95 14.96
C THR A 123 -4.13 27.82 14.42
N HIS A 124 -4.13 28.14 13.11
CA HIS A 124 -5.08 29.09 12.53
C HIS A 124 -5.77 28.61 11.22
N ASN A 125 -5.07 27.86 10.36
CA ASN A 125 -5.58 27.48 9.04
C ASN A 125 -6.40 26.19 9.08
N ALA A 126 -7.43 26.11 8.22
CA ALA A 126 -8.21 24.90 7.93
C ALA A 126 -8.90 24.26 9.15
N TYR A 127 -9.35 25.06 10.12
CA TYR A 127 -10.16 24.56 11.24
C TYR A 127 -11.64 24.58 10.90
N LEU A 128 -12.34 23.49 11.25
CA LEU A 128 -13.79 23.46 11.35
C LEU A 128 -14.19 24.07 12.70
N LYS A 129 -15.00 25.13 12.67
CA LYS A 129 -15.35 25.95 13.82
C LYS A 129 -16.84 25.82 14.14
N PHE A 130 -17.14 25.50 15.40
CA PHE A 130 -18.49 25.16 15.86
C PHE A 130 -18.94 26.05 17.02
N GLY A 131 -20.23 26.34 17.06
CA GLY A 131 -20.85 27.15 18.10
C GLY A 131 -20.23 28.55 18.24
N GLY A 132 -20.29 29.11 19.45
CA GLY A 132 -19.76 30.44 19.75
C GLY A 132 -20.80 31.56 19.65
N HIS A 133 -20.48 32.71 20.23
CA HIS A 133 -21.33 33.90 20.15
C HIS A 133 -21.28 34.51 18.75
N ASP A 134 -20.06 34.61 18.20
CA ASP A 134 -19.76 35.08 16.86
C ASP A 134 -18.68 34.22 16.19
N VAL A 135 -18.45 34.49 14.92
CA VAL A 135 -17.60 33.71 14.01
C VAL A 135 -16.11 33.75 14.36
N ASN A 136 -15.68 34.76 15.13
CA ASN A 136 -14.31 34.92 15.59
C ASN A 136 -14.06 34.22 16.93
N ASN A 137 -15.12 33.79 17.62
CA ASN A 137 -15.05 33.18 18.93
C ASN A 137 -15.87 31.88 19.01
N PRO A 138 -15.45 30.81 18.28
CA PRO A 138 -16.16 29.54 18.27
C PRO A 138 -16.10 28.86 19.64
N ALA A 139 -17.10 28.04 19.96
CA ALA A 139 -17.10 27.26 21.20
C ALA A 139 -15.96 26.24 21.20
N TYR A 140 -15.72 25.57 20.08
CA TYR A 140 -14.55 24.74 19.87
C TYR A 140 -14.24 24.69 18.37
N GLN A 141 -13.01 24.32 18.05
CA GLN A 141 -12.60 24.14 16.67
C GLN A 141 -11.69 22.93 16.54
N ILE A 142 -11.84 22.20 15.43
CA ILE A 142 -11.13 20.96 15.18
C ILE A 142 -10.51 20.97 13.79
N ARG A 143 -9.43 20.22 13.61
CA ARG A 143 -8.80 20.03 12.31
C ARG A 143 -8.16 18.65 12.24
N GLN A 144 -8.21 18.03 11.07
CA GLN A 144 -7.42 16.86 10.75
C GLN A 144 -6.80 17.06 9.37
N TYR A 145 -5.52 16.73 9.23
CA TYR A 145 -4.82 16.79 7.95
C TYR A 145 -3.61 15.85 7.94
N ALA A 146 -3.13 15.54 6.75
CA ALA A 146 -1.95 14.72 6.52
C ALA A 146 -0.86 15.48 5.75
N CYS A 147 0.39 15.06 5.93
CA CYS A 147 1.56 15.56 5.22
C CYS A 147 2.40 14.37 4.75
N GLN A 148 2.94 14.47 3.55
CA GLN A 148 3.90 13.49 3.05
C GLN A 148 5.24 13.66 3.78
N THR A 149 5.85 12.54 4.18
CA THR A 149 7.21 12.54 4.73
C THR A 149 8.25 12.43 3.60
N ALA A 150 9.54 12.46 3.95
CA ALA A 150 10.61 12.16 2.99
C ALA A 150 10.57 10.70 2.47
N THR A 151 9.91 9.80 3.20
CA THR A 151 9.74 8.39 2.81
C THR A 151 8.46 8.25 1.96
N PRO A 152 8.55 7.79 0.71
CA PRO A 152 7.37 7.60 -0.14
C PRO A 152 6.31 6.72 0.52
N GLY A 153 5.04 7.12 0.43
CA GLY A 153 3.92 6.37 1.00
C GLY A 153 3.77 6.44 2.52
N LEU A 154 4.69 7.10 3.24
CA LEU A 154 4.57 7.40 4.67
C LEU A 154 4.06 8.84 4.85
N PHE A 155 3.00 8.98 5.64
CA PHE A 155 2.34 10.26 5.89
C PHE A 155 2.28 10.54 7.39
N ASP A 156 2.63 11.77 7.79
CA ASP A 156 2.29 12.32 9.09
C ASP A 156 0.82 12.72 9.10
N VAL A 157 0.11 12.45 10.19
CA VAL A 157 -1.28 12.84 10.39
C VAL A 157 -1.41 13.61 11.69
N PHE A 158 -2.06 14.76 11.63
CA PHE A 158 -2.26 15.66 12.76
C PHE A 158 -3.75 15.87 13.00
N LEU A 159 -4.19 15.73 14.25
CA LEU A 159 -5.51 16.16 14.70
C LEU A 159 -5.35 17.24 15.76
N ASN A 160 -6.04 18.35 15.59
CA ASN A 160 -6.08 19.45 16.55
C ASN A 160 -7.49 19.57 17.13
N VAL A 161 -7.56 19.79 18.45
CA VAL A 161 -8.80 20.17 19.13
C VAL A 161 -8.49 21.37 20.00
N LYS A 162 -9.19 22.48 19.76
CA LYS A 162 -9.09 23.70 20.57
C LYS A 162 -10.42 23.94 21.26
N GLY A 163 -10.36 24.10 22.57
CA GLY A 163 -11.51 24.44 23.40
C GLY A 163 -11.71 25.95 23.52
N ASN A 164 -12.76 26.30 24.24
CA ASN A 164 -13.05 27.67 24.63
C ASN A 164 -13.83 27.68 25.96
N ARG A 165 -14.22 28.89 26.36
CA ARG A 165 -15.17 29.11 27.43
C ARG A 165 -16.60 28.99 26.90
N GLN A 166 -17.48 28.38 27.70
CA GLN A 166 -18.91 28.34 27.37
C GLN A 166 -19.49 29.75 27.19
N VAL A 167 -20.36 29.92 26.19
CA VAL A 167 -20.97 31.22 25.87
C VAL A 167 -22.08 31.57 26.87
N THR A 168 -22.88 30.58 27.27
CA THR A 168 -23.91 30.73 28.30
C THR A 168 -23.45 30.01 29.54
N ILE A 169 -22.99 30.77 30.53
CA ILE A 169 -22.43 30.23 31.77
C ILE A 169 -23.47 30.33 32.86
N LYS A 170 -23.82 29.19 33.45
CA LYS A 170 -24.49 29.19 34.75
C LYS A 170 -23.42 29.33 35.84
N PRO A 171 -23.53 30.31 36.75
CA PRO A 171 -22.60 30.39 37.87
C PRO A 171 -22.58 29.11 38.71
N ILE A 172 -21.49 28.94 39.45
CA ILE A 172 -21.32 27.88 40.44
C ILE A 172 -21.28 28.53 41.82
N ASP A 173 -22.03 27.98 42.78
CA ASP A 173 -22.00 28.44 44.16
C ASP A 173 -21.22 27.45 45.01
N ILE A 174 -20.20 27.98 45.69
CA ILE A 174 -19.28 27.21 46.53
C ILE A 174 -19.39 27.75 47.94
N VAL A 175 -19.63 26.89 48.93
CA VAL A 175 -19.49 27.29 50.34
C VAL A 175 -18.27 26.61 50.93
N LEU A 176 -17.30 27.42 51.35
CA LEU A 176 -16.12 26.98 52.08
C LEU A 176 -16.48 26.85 53.56
N VAL A 177 -16.38 25.64 54.09
CA VAL A 177 -16.67 25.31 55.50
C VAL A 177 -15.35 25.07 56.21
N THR A 178 -14.95 26.02 57.05
CA THR A 178 -13.60 26.06 57.61
C THR A 178 -13.63 25.85 59.11
N ASP A 179 -12.95 24.79 59.54
CA ASP A 179 -12.68 24.57 60.95
C ASP A 179 -11.74 25.65 61.47
N MET A 180 -12.17 26.37 62.51
CA MET A 180 -11.42 27.38 63.25
C MET A 180 -11.37 27.02 64.74
N SER A 181 -11.35 25.72 65.06
CA SER A 181 -11.11 25.22 66.42
C SER A 181 -9.67 25.46 66.88
N GLY A 182 -9.42 25.28 68.17
CA GLY A 182 -8.10 25.47 68.77
C GLY A 182 -7.01 24.58 68.17
N SER A 183 -7.33 23.38 67.67
CA SER A 183 -6.35 22.49 67.01
C SER A 183 -5.77 23.08 65.74
N MET A 184 -6.50 23.97 65.06
CA MET A 184 -6.03 24.68 63.88
C MET A 184 -5.00 25.77 64.20
N ASN A 185 -4.94 26.23 65.45
CA ASN A 185 -4.13 27.36 65.87
C ASN A 185 -2.71 26.91 66.25
N SER A 186 -1.71 27.48 65.59
CA SER A 186 -0.29 27.21 65.87
C SER A 186 0.13 27.47 67.32
N VAL A 187 -0.58 28.32 68.06
CA VAL A 187 -0.33 28.59 69.48
C VAL A 187 -0.74 27.40 70.36
N PHE A 188 -1.79 26.66 70.00
CA PHE A 188 -2.36 25.59 70.83
C PHE A 188 -1.95 24.19 70.37
N ASN A 189 -1.45 24.02 69.15
CA ASN A 189 -1.14 22.71 68.55
C ASN A 189 0.37 22.40 68.44
N GLY A 190 1.22 23.13 69.16
CA GLY A 190 2.68 22.90 69.12
C GLY A 190 3.42 23.57 67.96
N GLY A 191 2.87 24.64 67.39
CA GLY A 191 3.54 25.48 66.38
C GLY A 191 3.20 25.16 64.93
N ILE A 192 2.28 24.23 64.68
CA ILE A 192 1.89 23.82 63.32
C ILE A 192 0.87 24.80 62.74
N LYS A 193 1.23 25.42 61.61
CA LYS A 193 0.49 26.56 61.03
C LYS A 193 -0.66 26.16 60.10
N ARG A 194 -1.58 25.31 60.57
CA ARG A 194 -2.75 24.82 59.79
C ARG A 194 -3.67 25.96 59.36
N GLU A 195 -3.94 26.90 60.26
CA GLU A 195 -4.73 28.11 60.02
C GLU A 195 -4.13 29.03 58.95
N TYR A 196 -2.79 29.12 58.88
CA TYR A 196 -2.13 29.89 57.83
C TYR A 196 -2.26 29.20 56.46
N ALA A 197 -2.08 27.88 56.41
CA ALA A 197 -2.20 27.10 55.18
C ALA A 197 -3.61 27.18 54.58
N VAL A 198 -4.66 27.04 55.41
CA VAL A 198 -6.06 27.20 54.99
C VAL A 198 -6.34 28.63 54.53
N ARG A 199 -5.92 29.65 55.30
CA ARG A 199 -6.14 31.05 54.93
C ARG A 199 -5.47 31.41 53.61
N ASP A 200 -4.20 31.04 53.45
CA ASP A 200 -3.43 31.31 52.22
C ASP A 200 -3.99 30.53 51.03
N GLY A 201 -4.34 29.26 51.24
CA GLY A 201 -4.96 28.43 50.21
C GLY A 201 -6.30 28.97 49.72
N ILE A 202 -7.21 29.38 50.62
CA ILE A 202 -8.50 29.98 50.24
C ILE A 202 -8.32 31.32 49.52
N LYS A 203 -7.37 32.14 49.99
CA LYS A 203 -7.03 33.39 49.32
C LYS A 203 -6.56 33.14 47.89
N LYS A 204 -5.64 32.19 47.69
CA LYS A 204 -5.14 31.78 46.37
C LYS A 204 -6.25 31.16 45.51
N PHE A 205 -7.12 30.33 46.08
CA PHE A 205 -8.27 29.74 45.39
C PHE A 205 -9.13 30.82 44.72
N MET A 206 -9.57 31.83 45.47
CA MET A 206 -10.37 32.93 44.93
C MET A 206 -9.57 33.81 43.96
N GLN A 207 -8.30 34.06 44.28
CA GLN A 207 -7.43 34.87 43.41
C GLN A 207 -7.27 34.22 42.03
N THR A 208 -6.92 32.93 41.96
CA THR A 208 -6.74 32.22 40.69
C THR A 208 -8.02 32.22 39.85
N ILE A 209 -9.19 32.00 40.47
CA ILE A 209 -10.48 32.05 39.75
C ILE A 209 -10.71 33.43 39.11
N ASN A 210 -10.35 34.51 39.83
CA ASN A 210 -10.50 35.87 39.31
C ASN A 210 -9.47 36.17 38.22
N ASP A 211 -8.21 35.78 38.42
CA ASP A 211 -7.10 35.99 37.48
C ASP A 211 -7.34 35.21 36.16
N GLU A 212 -8.01 34.06 36.22
CA GLU A 212 -8.45 33.29 35.05
C GLU A 212 -9.72 33.87 34.38
N GLY A 213 -10.29 34.95 34.90
CA GLY A 213 -11.44 35.65 34.32
C GLY A 213 -12.80 35.03 34.63
N TYR A 214 -12.89 34.18 35.67
CA TYR A 214 -14.12 33.49 36.08
C TYR A 214 -14.76 34.09 37.34
N GLY A 215 -14.21 35.18 37.89
CA GLY A 215 -14.68 35.79 39.13
C GLY A 215 -16.17 36.17 39.17
N ASP A 216 -16.77 36.55 38.02
CA ASP A 216 -18.20 36.88 37.93
C ASP A 216 -19.14 35.65 37.90
N PHE A 217 -18.58 34.46 37.76
CA PHE A 217 -19.31 33.21 37.48
C PHE A 217 -19.04 32.14 38.54
N VAL A 218 -18.18 32.43 39.51
CA VAL A 218 -18.02 31.61 40.70
C VAL A 218 -18.40 32.48 41.88
N ASN A 219 -19.44 32.06 42.60
CA ASN A 219 -19.86 32.68 43.83
C ASN A 219 -19.30 31.86 44.99
N VAL A 220 -18.72 32.52 45.99
CA VAL A 220 -18.15 31.87 47.16
C VAL A 220 -18.85 32.38 48.40
N GLY A 221 -19.29 31.47 49.27
CA GLY A 221 -19.68 31.76 50.64
C GLY A 221 -18.65 31.20 51.60
N LEU A 222 -18.59 31.75 52.81
CA LEU A 222 -17.74 31.25 53.88
C LEU A 222 -18.60 30.92 55.10
N VAL A 223 -18.39 29.74 55.66
CA VAL A 223 -18.80 29.38 57.02
C VAL A 223 -17.56 28.95 57.78
N SER A 224 -17.12 29.76 58.74
CA SER A 224 -16.07 29.38 59.68
C SER A 224 -16.69 28.96 61.01
N TYR A 225 -16.30 27.80 61.53
CA TYR A 225 -16.92 27.21 62.71
C TYR A 225 -15.90 26.77 63.78
N ALA A 226 -16.34 26.81 65.03
CA ALA A 226 -15.69 26.28 66.22
C ALA A 226 -16.80 25.84 67.21
N SER A 227 -16.50 25.70 68.50
CA SER A 227 -17.51 25.35 69.50
C SER A 227 -18.46 26.52 69.79
N LYS A 228 -19.74 26.21 69.97
CA LYS A 228 -20.74 27.13 70.53
C LYS A 228 -20.59 27.17 72.05
N GLU A 229 -20.25 28.35 72.57
CA GLU A 229 -20.14 28.60 74.03
C GLU A 229 -21.45 29.14 74.61
N SER A 230 -22.17 29.98 73.87
CA SER A 230 -23.47 30.54 74.25
C SER A 230 -24.24 31.01 73.01
N GLU A 231 -25.46 31.55 73.20
CA GLU A 231 -26.18 32.20 72.09
C GLU A 231 -25.44 33.44 71.55
N GLN A 232 -24.75 34.19 72.43
CA GLN A 232 -23.97 35.36 72.06
C GLN A 232 -22.57 35.00 71.53
N ARG A 233 -22.12 33.76 71.74
CA ARG A 233 -20.86 33.20 71.22
C ARG A 233 -21.17 31.92 70.45
N PRO A 234 -21.77 32.03 69.26
CA PRO A 234 -22.28 30.89 68.51
C PRO A 234 -21.17 29.98 67.94
N GLY A 235 -19.91 30.38 68.03
CA GLY A 235 -18.79 29.65 67.41
C GLY A 235 -18.87 29.62 65.89
N ILE A 236 -19.64 30.53 65.27
CA ILE A 236 -19.84 30.62 63.83
C ILE A 236 -19.58 32.05 63.38
N SER A 237 -18.90 32.20 62.25
CA SER A 237 -18.84 33.44 61.48
C SER A 237 -19.06 33.13 60.01
N THR A 238 -19.80 33.99 59.32
CA THR A 238 -20.21 33.75 57.94
C THR A 238 -19.98 34.98 57.07
N GLU A 239 -19.74 34.72 55.79
CA GLU A 239 -19.93 35.69 54.70
C GLU A 239 -20.86 35.02 53.68
N ASN A 240 -21.95 35.69 53.32
CA ASN A 240 -22.93 35.16 52.36
C ASN A 240 -22.31 34.96 50.98
N ILE A 241 -22.91 34.06 50.19
CA ILE A 241 -22.49 33.78 48.82
C ILE A 241 -22.56 35.06 47.97
N ASP A 242 -21.42 35.45 47.39
CA ASP A 242 -21.33 36.50 46.38
C ASP A 242 -20.19 36.20 45.40
N ARG A 243 -20.12 36.94 44.29
CA ARG A 243 -19.14 36.76 43.22
C ARG A 243 -17.73 36.96 43.74
N VAL A 244 -16.81 36.11 43.29
CA VAL A 244 -15.37 36.25 43.56
C VAL A 244 -14.80 37.56 42.99
N SER A 245 -15.38 38.11 41.92
CA SER A 245 -14.99 39.43 41.37
C SER A 245 -15.30 40.60 42.31
N ASN A 246 -16.19 40.43 43.30
CA ASN A 246 -16.47 41.45 44.30
C ASN A 246 -15.33 41.52 45.33
N THR A 247 -14.45 42.50 45.16
CA THR A 247 -13.27 42.70 46.02
C THR A 247 -13.61 42.99 47.48
N THR A 248 -14.75 43.62 47.77
CA THR A 248 -15.19 43.86 49.15
C THR A 248 -15.58 42.55 49.82
N HIS A 249 -16.32 41.71 49.11
CA HIS A 249 -16.71 40.38 49.56
C HIS A 249 -15.48 39.49 49.82
N VAL A 250 -14.54 39.41 48.87
CA VAL A 250 -13.27 38.67 49.05
C VAL A 250 -12.46 39.21 50.24
N THR A 251 -12.47 40.54 50.46
CA THR A 251 -11.81 41.15 51.62
C THR A 251 -12.47 40.74 52.94
N ASN A 252 -13.80 40.63 52.98
CA ASN A 252 -14.54 40.18 54.15
C ASN A 252 -14.24 38.72 54.49
N ILE A 253 -14.26 37.81 53.52
CA ILE A 253 -13.86 36.40 53.71
C ILE A 253 -12.46 36.33 54.33
N ASN A 254 -11.50 37.03 53.74
CA ASN A 254 -10.12 37.07 54.22
C ASN A 254 -9.99 37.70 55.62
N ARG A 255 -10.87 38.65 55.98
CA ARG A 255 -10.92 39.27 57.31
C ARG A 255 -11.47 38.30 58.35
N ILE A 256 -12.53 37.54 58.04
CA ILE A 256 -13.08 36.52 58.94
C ILE A 256 -12.02 35.45 59.24
N LEU A 257 -11.36 34.93 58.21
CA LEU A 257 -10.30 33.93 58.35
C LEU A 257 -9.04 34.43 59.09
N ARG A 258 -8.90 35.74 59.32
CA ARG A 258 -7.81 36.32 60.12
C ARG A 258 -8.00 36.17 61.62
N ASN A 259 -9.23 35.93 62.08
CA ASN A 259 -9.50 35.73 63.50
C ASN A 259 -8.73 34.49 64.00
N PRO A 260 -8.15 34.54 65.21
CA PRO A 260 -7.41 33.41 65.75
C PRO A 260 -8.37 32.23 66.02
N PRO A 261 -8.07 31.02 65.53
CA PRO A 261 -8.88 29.84 65.82
C PRO A 261 -8.89 29.52 67.32
N VAL A 262 -10.06 29.29 67.90
CA VAL A 262 -10.28 29.05 69.34
C VAL A 262 -11.52 28.18 69.55
N GLY A 263 -11.53 27.38 70.62
CA GLY A 263 -12.67 26.53 70.98
C GLY A 263 -12.57 25.10 70.45
N GLY A 264 -13.64 24.31 70.64
CA GLY A 264 -13.78 22.95 70.12
C GLY A 264 -14.28 22.89 68.67
N THR A 265 -14.70 21.71 68.23
CA THR A 265 -14.99 21.43 66.81
C THR A 265 -16.44 21.02 66.63
N PHE A 266 -17.32 21.98 66.30
CA PHE A 266 -18.75 21.73 66.07
C PHE A 266 -19.07 21.54 64.57
N THR A 267 -18.45 20.53 63.94
CA THR A 267 -18.53 20.28 62.49
C THR A 267 -19.96 20.20 61.97
N GLN A 268 -20.86 19.56 62.73
CA GLN A 268 -22.26 19.47 62.37
C GLN A 268 -22.91 20.86 62.19
N ASN A 269 -22.60 21.82 63.06
CA ASN A 269 -23.15 23.17 62.96
C ASN A 269 -22.58 23.92 61.74
N GLY A 270 -21.28 23.77 61.47
CA GLY A 270 -20.66 24.33 60.26
C GLY A 270 -21.32 23.82 58.97
N LEU A 271 -21.54 22.50 58.87
CA LEU A 271 -22.22 21.87 57.75
C LEU A 271 -23.67 22.35 57.61
N ARG A 272 -24.39 22.47 58.73
CA ARG A 272 -25.78 22.95 58.74
C ARG A 272 -25.90 24.39 58.25
N GLU A 273 -25.05 25.29 58.76
CA GLU A 273 -25.08 26.69 58.35
C GLU A 273 -24.67 26.87 56.89
N ALA A 274 -23.71 26.08 56.42
CA ALA A 274 -23.32 26.07 55.01
C ALA A 274 -24.47 25.60 54.11
N GLN A 275 -25.23 24.59 54.54
CA GLN A 275 -26.40 24.15 53.81
C GLN A 275 -27.52 25.19 53.82
N ASN A 276 -27.76 25.86 54.94
CA ASN A 276 -28.73 26.94 55.03
C ASN A 276 -28.37 28.07 54.05
N MET A 277 -27.08 28.40 53.95
CA MET A 277 -26.56 29.38 53.01
C MET A 277 -26.80 28.96 51.56
N LEU A 278 -26.44 27.72 51.18
CA LEU A 278 -26.71 27.20 49.83
C LEU A 278 -28.21 27.15 49.50
N ALA A 279 -29.05 26.76 50.46
CA ALA A 279 -30.50 26.65 50.29
C ALA A 279 -31.21 28.01 50.26
N SER A 280 -30.58 29.07 50.78
CA SER A 280 -31.11 30.43 50.70
C SER A 280 -31.03 31.01 49.29
N ASP A 281 -30.14 30.45 48.45
CA ASP A 281 -30.08 30.78 47.03
C ASP A 281 -30.97 29.83 46.21
N ALA A 282 -32.05 30.38 45.66
CA ALA A 282 -33.03 29.66 44.84
C ALA A 282 -32.60 29.47 43.37
N SER A 283 -31.38 29.87 43.00
CA SER A 283 -30.82 29.63 41.67
C SER A 283 -30.66 28.14 41.37
N ASP A 284 -30.66 27.79 40.08
CA ASP A 284 -30.38 26.42 39.60
C ASP A 284 -28.88 26.19 39.36
N HIS A 285 -28.03 27.02 39.97
CA HIS A 285 -26.58 26.89 39.94
C HIS A 285 -26.12 25.56 40.54
N LYS A 286 -24.97 25.06 40.08
CA LYS A 286 -24.31 23.92 40.73
C LYS A 286 -23.88 24.34 42.14
N LYS A 287 -24.23 23.54 43.14
CA LYS A 287 -23.96 23.80 44.56
C LYS A 287 -22.86 22.87 45.07
N ILE A 288 -21.73 23.44 45.49
CA ILE A 288 -20.57 22.70 46.01
C ILE A 288 -20.30 23.17 47.44
N MET A 289 -19.98 22.23 48.32
CA MET A 289 -19.52 22.51 49.68
C MET A 289 -18.12 21.94 49.86
N VAL A 290 -17.20 22.70 50.44
CA VAL A 290 -15.82 22.25 50.69
C VAL A 290 -15.51 22.37 52.18
N LEU A 291 -15.46 21.25 52.88
CA LEU A 291 -15.10 21.16 54.29
C LEU A 291 -13.58 21.03 54.45
N LEU A 292 -12.98 21.94 55.20
CA LEU A 292 -11.56 21.91 55.59
C LEU A 292 -11.50 21.77 57.11
N THR A 293 -10.98 20.64 57.62
CA THR A 293 -10.95 20.36 59.06
C THR A 293 -9.73 19.55 59.46
N ASP A 294 -9.15 19.88 60.61
CA ASP A 294 -8.05 19.11 61.23
C ASP A 294 -8.49 18.28 62.44
N GLY A 295 -9.72 18.50 62.90
CA GLY A 295 -10.22 18.03 64.17
C GLY A 295 -11.41 17.11 64.02
N LEU A 296 -11.45 16.08 64.85
CA LEU A 296 -12.66 15.29 65.08
C LEU A 296 -13.77 16.16 65.71
N PRO A 297 -15.05 15.88 65.45
CA PRO A 297 -16.14 16.66 66.04
C PRO A 297 -16.17 16.49 67.57
N THR A 298 -15.99 17.58 68.33
CA THR A 298 -16.07 17.57 69.80
C THR A 298 -17.32 18.25 70.35
N GLN A 299 -18.23 18.66 69.47
CA GLN A 299 -19.57 19.13 69.81
C GLN A 299 -20.55 18.69 68.73
N SER A 300 -21.75 18.30 69.13
CA SER A 300 -22.86 18.00 68.22
C SER A 300 -24.20 18.44 68.78
N TYR A 301 -25.21 18.64 67.94
CA TYR A 301 -26.60 18.67 68.41
C TYR A 301 -26.99 17.29 68.93
N LYS A 302 -27.76 17.26 70.02
CA LYS A 302 -28.21 16.01 70.61
C LYS A 302 -29.15 15.27 69.65
N VAL A 303 -28.83 14.02 69.36
CA VAL A 303 -29.59 13.15 68.44
C VAL A 303 -30.93 12.78 69.07
N THR A 304 -32.02 12.95 68.32
CA THR A 304 -33.38 12.59 68.75
C THR A 304 -34.04 11.54 67.87
N GLN A 305 -33.50 11.31 66.66
CA GLN A 305 -33.87 10.21 65.78
C GLN A 305 -32.62 9.66 65.10
N ALA A 306 -32.53 8.35 64.91
CA ALA A 306 -31.38 7.70 64.31
C ALA A 306 -31.75 6.51 63.41
N LYS A 307 -30.89 6.20 62.44
CA LYS A 307 -30.99 5.00 61.60
C LYS A 307 -29.60 4.46 61.25
N VAL A 308 -29.55 3.23 60.74
CA VAL A 308 -28.32 2.62 60.21
C VAL A 308 -28.29 2.78 58.69
N VAL A 309 -27.19 3.32 58.15
CA VAL A 309 -26.91 3.40 56.72
C VAL A 309 -25.52 2.84 56.47
N ASP A 310 -25.40 1.87 55.55
CA ASP A 310 -24.14 1.21 55.20
C ASP A 310 -23.32 0.72 56.40
N GLY A 311 -24.01 0.24 57.45
CA GLY A 311 -23.38 -0.25 58.68
C GLY A 311 -23.01 0.83 59.71
N HIS A 312 -23.31 2.11 59.45
CA HIS A 312 -23.03 3.22 60.36
C HIS A 312 -24.32 3.80 60.96
N VAL A 313 -24.32 4.07 62.27
CA VAL A 313 -25.41 4.79 62.93
C VAL A 313 -25.31 6.27 62.60
N ILE A 314 -26.39 6.84 62.05
CA ILE A 314 -26.49 8.26 61.72
C ILE A 314 -27.73 8.88 62.36
N GLY A 315 -27.63 10.14 62.78
CA GLY A 315 -28.74 10.93 63.29
C GLY A 315 -29.58 11.50 62.14
N THR A 316 -30.90 11.40 62.25
CA THR A 316 -31.86 11.98 61.29
C THR A 316 -32.72 13.08 61.90
N GLY A 317 -32.68 13.24 63.21
CA GLY A 317 -33.37 14.27 63.98
C GLY A 317 -32.49 14.79 65.11
N PHE A 318 -32.59 16.09 65.40
CA PHE A 318 -31.72 16.79 66.34
C PHE A 318 -32.50 17.76 67.20
N SER A 319 -32.16 17.86 68.49
CA SER A 319 -32.70 18.89 69.39
C SER A 319 -31.88 20.19 69.37
N GLN A 320 -32.35 21.23 70.07
CA GLN A 320 -31.57 22.45 70.30
C GLN A 320 -30.50 22.30 71.40
N ALA A 321 -30.58 21.26 72.23
CA ALA A 321 -29.51 20.91 73.15
C ALA A 321 -28.32 20.32 72.37
N TRP A 322 -27.11 20.48 72.91
CA TRP A 322 -25.89 19.96 72.31
C TRP A 322 -25.14 19.04 73.28
N ASP A 323 -24.48 18.05 72.71
CA ASP A 323 -23.53 17.18 73.39
C ASP A 323 -22.15 17.81 73.26
N TYR A 324 -21.46 18.04 74.40
CA TYR A 324 -20.13 18.65 74.43
C TYR A 324 -19.15 17.81 75.29
N PRO A 325 -18.54 16.77 74.72
CA PRO A 325 -17.51 15.96 75.39
C PRO A 325 -16.17 16.69 75.64
N GLY A 326 -15.96 17.86 75.03
CA GLY A 326 -14.80 18.73 75.26
C GLY A 326 -13.68 18.51 74.23
N TYR A 327 -12.80 17.54 74.49
CA TYR A 327 -11.55 17.31 73.72
C TYR A 327 -11.51 16.00 72.94
N THR A 328 -12.57 15.19 73.02
CA THR A 328 -12.73 13.89 72.33
C THR A 328 -14.12 13.85 71.69
N SER A 329 -14.37 12.96 70.73
CA SER A 329 -15.74 12.70 70.23
C SER A 329 -16.54 11.84 71.21
N GLN A 330 -15.86 11.10 72.08
CA GLN A 330 -16.45 10.11 72.99
C GLN A 330 -17.32 10.75 74.08
N PHE A 331 -18.50 10.19 74.30
CA PHE A 331 -19.31 10.47 75.47
C PHE A 331 -18.84 9.62 76.65
N VAL A 332 -18.60 10.27 77.78
CA VAL A 332 -18.10 9.62 79.00
C VAL A 332 -18.92 10.09 80.19
N GLU A 333 -19.40 9.13 80.97
CA GLU A 333 -20.07 9.41 82.24
C GLU A 333 -19.03 9.89 83.25
N SER A 334 -19.04 11.19 83.57
CA SER A 334 -18.13 11.79 84.53
C SER A 334 -18.89 12.19 85.80
N HIS A 335 -18.47 11.66 86.95
CA HIS A 335 -19.00 12.01 88.28
C HIS A 335 -18.15 13.08 88.99
N TYR A 336 -17.32 13.84 88.26
CA TYR A 336 -16.47 14.89 88.84
C TYR A 336 -17.28 16.16 89.18
N PRO A 337 -16.99 16.84 90.32
CA PRO A 337 -17.68 18.06 90.74
C PRO A 337 -17.13 19.33 90.05
N ASP A 338 -16.91 19.29 88.74
CA ASP A 338 -16.49 20.46 87.96
C ASP A 338 -17.62 20.99 87.07
N TRP A 339 -17.57 22.30 86.82
CA TRP A 339 -18.60 23.17 86.25
C TRP A 339 -19.07 22.87 84.80
N ILE A 340 -18.77 21.70 84.23
CA ILE A 340 -19.21 21.25 82.90
C ILE A 340 -19.60 19.76 82.96
N GLU A 341 -20.90 19.48 82.91
CA GLU A 341 -21.45 18.13 82.82
C GLU A 341 -21.17 17.55 81.43
N ARG A 342 -20.40 16.45 81.35
CA ARG A 342 -20.09 15.77 80.09
C ARG A 342 -21.24 14.84 79.70
N PRO A 343 -21.57 14.73 78.40
CA PRO A 343 -22.63 13.81 77.95
C PRO A 343 -22.24 12.36 78.22
N ALA A 344 -23.18 11.58 78.74
CA ALA A 344 -23.09 10.12 78.79
C ALA A 344 -23.68 9.50 77.50
N PRO A 345 -23.20 8.33 77.05
CA PRO A 345 -23.81 7.60 75.95
C PRO A 345 -25.32 7.39 76.14
N TYR A 346 -26.13 7.60 75.10
CA TYR A 346 -27.60 7.47 75.18
C TYR A 346 -28.23 6.75 73.98
N GLN A 347 -29.36 6.07 74.20
CA GLN A 347 -30.07 5.28 73.19
C GLN A 347 -31.11 6.13 72.45
N VAL A 348 -31.17 6.00 71.12
CA VAL A 348 -32.17 6.62 70.25
C VAL A 348 -32.61 5.59 69.21
N ASP A 349 -33.91 5.35 69.07
CA ASP A 349 -34.48 4.39 68.10
C ASP A 349 -33.83 2.98 68.16
N GLY A 350 -33.43 2.53 69.36
CA GLY A 350 -32.75 1.25 69.58
C GLY A 350 -31.28 1.22 69.13
N GLN A 351 -30.72 2.37 68.73
CA GLN A 351 -29.31 2.54 68.41
C GLN A 351 -28.56 3.25 69.53
N MET A 352 -27.34 2.81 69.78
CA MET A 352 -26.45 3.45 70.74
C MET A 352 -25.82 4.71 70.12
N ILE A 353 -25.88 5.84 70.81
CA ILE A 353 -25.14 7.07 70.47
C ILE A 353 -23.99 7.24 71.49
N PRO A 354 -22.78 6.75 71.18
CA PRO A 354 -21.63 6.81 72.10
C PRO A 354 -20.74 8.04 71.89
N ASP A 355 -20.97 8.81 70.83
CA ASP A 355 -20.09 9.90 70.39
C ASP A 355 -20.84 10.92 69.52
N THR A 356 -20.14 11.98 69.14
CA THR A 356 -20.63 13.05 68.24
C THR A 356 -20.72 12.65 66.76
N TRP A 357 -20.22 11.46 66.37
CA TRP A 357 -20.13 11.07 64.96
C TRP A 357 -21.47 10.77 64.34
N ALA A 358 -22.39 10.14 65.08
CA ALA A 358 -23.73 9.86 64.57
C ALA A 358 -24.42 11.15 64.10
N ALA A 359 -24.27 12.23 64.87
CA ALA A 359 -24.86 13.52 64.52
C ALA A 359 -24.18 14.18 63.31
N THR A 360 -22.85 14.16 63.28
CA THR A 360 -22.06 14.79 62.21
C THR A 360 -22.25 14.06 60.87
N LEU A 361 -22.20 12.72 60.88
CA LEU A 361 -22.48 11.88 59.71
C LEU A 361 -23.93 12.03 59.24
N GLY A 362 -24.87 12.15 60.18
CA GLY A 362 -26.27 12.39 59.91
C GLY A 362 -26.54 13.68 59.13
N GLU A 363 -25.90 14.77 59.56
CA GLU A 363 -25.97 16.04 58.84
C GLU A 363 -25.39 15.90 57.43
N ALA A 364 -24.15 15.42 57.29
CA ALA A 364 -23.51 15.23 55.99
C ALA A 364 -24.31 14.33 55.04
N TYR A 365 -24.91 13.25 55.56
CA TYR A 365 -25.82 12.39 54.81
C TYR A 365 -27.05 13.16 54.30
N ALA A 366 -27.70 13.95 55.17
CA ALA A 366 -28.85 14.76 54.77
C ALA A 366 -28.51 15.83 53.71
N LEU A 367 -27.27 16.34 53.69
CA LEU A 367 -26.80 17.28 52.65
C LEU A 367 -26.73 16.60 51.28
N ARG A 368 -26.17 15.40 51.23
CA ARG A 368 -26.02 14.62 49.99
C ARG A 368 -27.36 14.19 49.42
N GLU A 369 -28.32 13.81 50.27
CA GLU A 369 -29.70 13.49 49.86
C GLU A 369 -30.42 14.69 49.22
N LYS A 370 -30.01 15.92 49.56
CA LYS A 370 -30.51 17.16 48.92
C LYS A 370 -29.81 17.48 47.60
N GLY A 371 -28.86 16.66 47.16
CA GLY A 371 -28.09 16.86 45.93
C GLY A 371 -26.90 17.81 46.07
N THR A 372 -26.44 18.10 47.30
CA THR A 372 -25.26 18.94 47.53
C THR A 372 -23.98 18.10 47.38
N GLU A 373 -23.03 18.59 46.58
CA GLU A 373 -21.72 17.94 46.41
C GLU A 373 -20.79 18.37 47.56
N LEU A 374 -20.53 17.47 48.53
CA LEU A 374 -19.68 17.75 49.68
C LEU A 374 -18.27 17.20 49.47
N HIS A 375 -17.30 18.09 49.34
CA HIS A 375 -15.87 17.77 49.31
C HIS A 375 -15.30 17.94 50.71
N THR A 376 -14.32 17.10 51.08
CA THR A 376 -13.73 17.16 52.43
C THR A 376 -12.23 16.96 52.38
N LEU A 377 -11.49 17.85 53.05
CA LEU A 377 -10.05 17.74 53.30
C LEU A 377 -9.80 17.51 54.79
N GLY A 378 -9.24 16.35 55.11
CA GLY A 378 -8.73 16.04 56.45
C GLY A 378 -7.29 16.53 56.61
N ILE A 379 -7.07 17.56 57.42
CA ILE A 379 -5.76 18.22 57.58
C ILE A 379 -5.04 17.59 58.77
N GLN A 380 -4.03 16.78 58.50
CA GLN A 380 -3.17 16.15 59.50
C GLN A 380 -3.96 15.46 60.63
N LEU A 381 -5.00 14.72 60.23
CA LEU A 381 -5.85 13.98 61.17
C LEU A 381 -5.01 13.10 62.09
N ASP A 382 -5.44 13.00 63.34
CA ASP A 382 -4.80 12.17 64.36
C ASP A 382 -5.82 11.27 65.06
N MET A 383 -5.35 10.41 65.95
CA MET A 383 -6.19 9.57 66.80
C MET A 383 -7.08 10.40 67.73
N ASP A 384 -8.28 9.89 68.02
CA ASP A 384 -9.13 10.45 69.06
C ASP A 384 -8.66 9.93 70.42
N SER A 385 -8.05 10.82 71.20
CA SER A 385 -7.57 10.48 72.53
C SER A 385 -7.75 11.63 73.51
N TRP A 386 -7.91 11.30 74.78
CA TRP A 386 -8.00 12.26 75.87
C TRP A 386 -7.18 11.82 77.09
N GLY A 387 -6.75 12.79 77.90
CA GLY A 387 -5.81 12.55 79.00
C GLY A 387 -4.36 12.95 78.65
N THR A 388 -3.49 13.06 79.66
CA THR A 388 -2.09 13.47 79.47
C THR A 388 -1.12 12.42 80.03
N GLY A 389 0.06 12.30 79.42
CA GLY A 389 1.11 11.37 79.87
C GLY A 389 0.65 9.91 79.87
N ASN A 390 0.95 9.18 80.95
CA ASN A 390 0.61 7.76 81.10
C ASN A 390 -0.90 7.47 81.26
N ASN A 391 -1.74 8.51 81.36
CA ASN A 391 -3.20 8.40 81.52
C ASN A 391 -3.95 8.71 80.21
N SER A 392 -3.31 8.59 79.05
CA SER A 392 -3.97 8.78 77.75
C SER A 392 -4.93 7.63 77.44
N HIS A 393 -6.21 7.94 77.25
CA HIS A 393 -7.21 7.00 76.74
C HIS A 393 -7.41 7.24 75.24
N MET A 394 -7.18 6.21 74.42
CA MET A 394 -7.47 6.24 72.99
C MET A 394 -8.88 5.70 72.74
N TYR A 395 -9.74 6.52 72.16
CA TYR A 395 -11.10 6.14 71.77
C TYR A 395 -11.16 5.61 70.33
N LEU A 396 -10.55 6.34 69.39
CA LEU A 396 -10.47 5.94 67.97
C LEU A 396 -9.04 6.04 67.48
N THR A 397 -8.61 5.03 66.73
CA THR A 397 -7.34 5.10 65.99
C THR A 397 -7.41 6.19 64.91
N LYS A 398 -6.25 6.70 64.50
CA LYS A 398 -6.14 7.64 63.36
C LYS A 398 -6.82 7.10 62.09
N THR A 399 -6.70 5.79 61.82
CA THR A 399 -7.37 5.14 60.69
C THR A 399 -8.90 5.23 60.80
N GLN A 400 -9.46 4.93 61.97
CA GLN A 400 -10.91 5.02 62.20
C GLN A 400 -11.42 6.46 62.10
N VAL A 401 -10.66 7.44 62.59
CA VAL A 401 -10.99 8.87 62.42
C VAL A 401 -11.01 9.23 60.93
N ARG A 402 -9.99 8.85 60.17
CA ARG A 402 -9.91 9.07 58.73
C ARG A 402 -11.09 8.44 57.98
N GLU A 403 -11.41 7.17 58.26
CA GLU A 403 -12.53 6.46 57.65
C GLU A 403 -13.85 7.18 57.90
N ARG A 404 -14.09 7.64 59.13
CA ARG A 404 -15.29 8.42 59.48
C ARG A 404 -15.32 9.79 58.81
N MET A 405 -14.19 10.48 58.71
CA MET A 405 -14.10 11.74 57.96
C MET A 405 -14.39 11.55 56.47
N ALA A 406 -13.92 10.46 55.87
CA ALA A 406 -14.18 10.14 54.46
C ALA A 406 -15.68 9.92 54.18
N LEU A 407 -16.43 9.39 55.15
CA LEU A 407 -17.89 9.19 55.04
C LEU A 407 -18.69 10.50 54.99
N LEU A 408 -18.10 11.63 55.42
CA LEU A 408 -18.74 12.95 55.30
C LEU A 408 -18.84 13.37 53.83
N ALA A 409 -17.79 13.14 53.05
CA ALA A 409 -17.74 13.56 51.66
C ALA A 409 -18.74 12.80 50.77
N THR A 410 -19.10 13.41 49.64
CA THR A 410 -19.64 12.68 48.49
C THR A 410 -18.62 11.61 48.07
N PRO A 411 -19.03 10.38 47.72
CA PRO A 411 -18.09 9.32 47.34
C PRO A 411 -17.09 9.79 46.28
N GLY A 412 -15.78 9.61 46.55
CA GLY A 412 -14.69 10.06 45.68
C GLY A 412 -14.17 11.49 45.94
N HIS A 413 -14.79 12.26 46.85
CA HIS A 413 -14.45 13.67 47.12
C HIS A 413 -13.77 13.93 48.48
N TYR A 414 -13.19 12.89 49.09
CA TYR A 414 -12.37 13.01 50.31
C TYR A 414 -10.88 12.95 49.96
N GLN A 415 -10.08 13.81 50.58
CA GLN A 415 -8.62 13.77 50.50
C GLN A 415 -7.98 14.04 51.87
N ASP A 416 -6.78 13.51 52.07
CA ASP A 416 -5.93 13.79 53.23
C ASP A 416 -4.90 14.87 52.88
N ALA A 417 -4.66 15.80 53.80
CA ALA A 417 -3.52 16.70 53.79
C ALA A 417 -2.54 16.27 54.89
N ASN A 418 -1.48 15.56 54.55
CA ASN A 418 -0.47 15.09 55.51
C ASN A 418 0.54 16.19 55.87
N THR A 419 0.73 17.14 54.95
CA THR A 419 1.58 18.33 55.10
C THR A 419 0.76 19.61 54.94
N LEU A 420 1.34 20.75 55.30
CA LEU A 420 0.71 22.05 55.06
C LEU A 420 0.66 22.41 53.57
N ASP A 421 1.60 21.91 52.77
CA ASP A 421 1.64 22.13 51.32
C ASP A 421 0.52 21.36 50.60
N ASP A 422 0.10 20.21 51.15
CA ASP A 422 -1.02 19.42 50.64
C ASP A 422 -2.34 20.22 50.67
N VAL A 423 -2.51 21.13 51.64
CA VAL A 423 -3.70 22.01 51.73
C VAL A 423 -3.77 22.96 50.53
N GLY A 424 -2.63 23.58 50.18
CA GLY A 424 -2.51 24.44 49.00
C GLY A 424 -2.71 23.65 47.71
N THR A 425 -2.14 22.46 47.62
CA THR A 425 -2.26 21.55 46.47
C THR A 425 -3.72 21.11 46.25
N TYR A 426 -4.41 20.73 47.33
CA TYR A 426 -5.82 20.37 47.28
C TYR A 426 -6.69 21.52 46.75
N LEU A 427 -6.54 22.72 47.32
CA LEU A 427 -7.34 23.87 46.90
C LEU A 427 -7.02 24.31 45.47
N ALA A 428 -5.76 24.21 45.02
CA ALA A 428 -5.42 24.41 43.61
C ALA A 428 -6.10 23.36 42.70
N GLY A 429 -6.15 22.10 43.11
CA GLY A 429 -6.91 21.06 42.42
C GLY A 429 -8.42 21.35 42.35
N GLN A 430 -8.99 21.90 43.42
CA GLN A 430 -10.39 22.34 43.43
C GLN A 430 -10.65 23.49 42.46
N VAL A 431 -9.71 24.44 42.32
CA VAL A 431 -9.80 25.47 41.27
C VAL A 431 -9.89 24.82 39.90
N ASN A 432 -9.01 23.87 39.58
CA ASN A 432 -9.02 23.20 38.27
C ASN A 432 -10.36 22.47 38.00
N SER A 433 -10.91 21.79 39.02
CA SER A 433 -12.21 21.14 38.93
C SER A 433 -13.33 22.15 38.61
N VAL A 434 -13.37 23.27 39.34
CA VAL A 434 -14.35 24.34 39.15
C VAL A 434 -14.21 24.98 37.76
N LEU A 435 -12.99 25.32 37.34
CA LEU A 435 -12.75 25.95 36.04
C LEU A 435 -13.15 25.03 34.88
N SER A 436 -12.93 23.73 35.02
CA SER A 436 -13.29 22.73 34.00
C SER A 436 -14.79 22.64 33.71
N GLU A 437 -15.66 23.06 34.64
CA GLU A 437 -17.10 23.12 34.42
C GLU A 437 -17.50 24.15 33.35
N PHE A 438 -16.63 25.12 33.09
CA PHE A 438 -16.86 26.18 32.11
C PHE A 438 -16.19 25.91 30.75
N TYR A 439 -15.53 24.76 30.60
CA TYR A 439 -14.90 24.36 29.34
C TYR A 439 -15.96 23.93 28.33
N THR A 440 -15.71 24.20 27.05
CA THR A 440 -16.57 23.73 25.95
C THR A 440 -16.23 22.31 25.51
N VAL A 441 -15.03 21.84 25.83
CA VAL A 441 -14.63 20.43 25.69
C VAL A 441 -14.27 19.92 27.07
N LYS A 442 -15.10 19.02 27.62
CA LYS A 442 -14.96 18.49 28.98
C LYS A 442 -15.20 16.99 28.94
N ASN A 443 -14.22 16.22 29.40
CA ASN A 443 -14.17 14.78 29.23
C ASN A 443 -14.44 14.36 27.77
N GLY A 444 -13.97 15.16 26.82
CA GLY A 444 -14.19 14.91 25.41
C GLY A 444 -13.42 13.67 24.93
N THR A 445 -13.94 13.05 23.88
CA THR A 445 -13.33 11.88 23.24
C THR A 445 -13.18 12.08 21.74
N VAL A 446 -12.07 11.60 21.18
CA VAL A 446 -11.87 11.51 19.73
C VAL A 446 -11.76 10.05 19.34
N HIS A 447 -12.54 9.65 18.34
CA HIS A 447 -12.42 8.35 17.67
C HIS A 447 -11.90 8.58 16.25
N ASN A 448 -10.76 7.98 15.93
CA ASN A 448 -10.07 8.15 14.65
C ASN A 448 -9.69 6.77 14.07
N PRO A 449 -10.62 6.13 13.34
CA PRO A 449 -10.34 4.91 12.61
C PRO A 449 -9.34 5.16 11.48
N ILE A 450 -8.49 4.18 11.18
CA ILE A 450 -7.57 4.24 10.04
C ILE A 450 -8.33 4.00 8.72
N GLY A 451 -7.85 4.62 7.64
CA GLY A 451 -8.39 4.40 6.30
C GLY A 451 -8.10 2.98 5.79
N GLU A 452 -9.02 2.42 5.01
CA GLU A 452 -8.95 1.02 4.56
C GLU A 452 -7.67 0.68 3.79
N GLN A 453 -7.06 1.63 3.06
CA GLN A 453 -5.84 1.40 2.29
C GLN A 453 -4.56 1.73 3.06
N PHE A 454 -4.64 1.96 4.37
CA PHE A 454 -3.50 2.35 5.21
C PHE A 454 -3.23 1.36 6.34
N THR A 455 -2.03 1.46 6.92
CA THR A 455 -1.61 0.81 8.16
C THR A 455 -0.88 1.83 9.03
N TYR A 456 -0.98 1.73 10.35
CA TYR A 456 -0.17 2.58 11.24
C TYR A 456 1.31 2.27 11.07
N ALA A 457 2.15 3.31 11.10
CA ALA A 457 3.59 3.14 11.25
C ALA A 457 3.94 2.75 12.70
N ASP A 458 5.17 2.29 12.90
CA ASP A 458 5.63 1.79 14.21
C ASP A 458 5.66 2.89 15.28
N THR A 459 5.86 4.15 14.88
CA THR A 459 5.87 5.32 15.78
C THR A 459 4.55 5.41 16.56
N PRO A 460 4.59 5.42 17.91
CA PRO A 460 3.37 5.54 18.71
C PRO A 460 2.75 6.94 18.56
N PRO A 461 1.42 7.06 18.70
CA PRO A 461 0.77 8.36 18.68
C PRO A 461 1.21 9.22 19.87
N THR A 462 1.35 10.52 19.65
CA THR A 462 1.72 11.48 20.69
C THR A 462 0.69 12.60 20.79
N VAL A 463 0.47 13.12 21.99
CA VAL A 463 -0.38 14.30 22.22
C VAL A 463 0.44 15.39 22.88
N THR A 464 0.31 16.62 22.38
CA THR A 464 1.03 17.80 22.87
C THR A 464 0.07 18.98 23.06
N SER A 465 0.42 19.90 23.98
CA SER A 465 -0.27 21.17 24.12
C SER A 465 0.33 22.19 23.15
N VAL A 466 -0.52 22.84 22.34
CA VAL A 466 -0.10 23.80 21.30
C VAL A 466 -0.87 25.13 21.36
N GLY A 467 -1.78 25.26 22.33
CA GLY A 467 -2.56 26.48 22.56
C GLY A 467 -1.72 27.62 23.14
N LYS A 468 -2.29 28.82 23.19
CA LYS A 468 -1.63 29.96 23.88
C LYS A 468 -1.59 29.74 25.39
N LYS A 469 -2.59 29.02 25.94
CA LYS A 469 -2.58 28.50 27.30
C LYS A 469 -2.18 27.03 27.30
N VAL A 470 -1.33 26.67 28.25
CA VAL A 470 -0.84 25.30 28.44
C VAL A 470 -1.98 24.41 28.93
N VAL A 471 -1.95 23.15 28.49
CA VAL A 471 -2.80 22.07 28.99
C VAL A 471 -1.94 21.20 29.90
N ASP A 472 -2.06 21.36 31.22
CA ASP A 472 -1.20 20.67 32.18
C ASP A 472 -1.48 19.17 32.26
N ASN A 473 -2.76 18.79 32.17
CA ASN A 473 -3.20 17.39 32.16
C ASN A 473 -3.58 16.98 30.73
N LEU A 474 -2.61 16.47 29.99
CA LEU A 474 -2.82 15.97 28.63
C LEU A 474 -3.76 14.75 28.63
N PRO A 475 -4.60 14.61 27.59
CA PRO A 475 -5.51 13.47 27.47
C PRO A 475 -4.74 12.16 27.25
N SER A 476 -5.39 11.04 27.55
CA SER A 476 -4.82 9.72 27.28
C SER A 476 -5.05 9.33 25.82
N VAL A 477 -4.04 8.70 25.21
CA VAL A 477 -4.12 8.19 23.84
C VAL A 477 -3.91 6.68 23.82
N THR A 478 -4.79 5.97 23.10
CA THR A 478 -4.67 4.54 22.85
C THR A 478 -4.73 4.27 21.36
N ARG A 479 -4.02 3.23 20.90
CA ARG A 479 -4.02 2.78 19.50
C ARG A 479 -4.13 1.27 19.44
N ASP A 480 -5.09 0.79 18.67
CA ASP A 480 -5.14 -0.60 18.21
C ASP A 480 -4.88 -0.67 16.69
N VAL A 481 -5.07 -1.83 16.08
CA VAL A 481 -4.81 -2.03 14.65
C VAL A 481 -5.81 -1.32 13.72
N GLN A 482 -6.96 -0.88 14.23
CA GLN A 482 -8.04 -0.26 13.48
C GLN A 482 -8.22 1.23 13.80
N GLN A 483 -7.84 1.70 14.99
CA GLN A 483 -8.17 3.07 15.43
C GLN A 483 -7.19 3.66 16.45
N VAL A 484 -7.10 4.99 16.44
CA VAL A 484 -6.58 5.81 17.53
C VAL A 484 -7.75 6.40 18.29
N THR A 485 -7.70 6.34 19.63
CA THR A 485 -8.69 6.98 20.51
C THR A 485 -7.98 7.93 21.47
N VAL A 486 -8.55 9.12 21.64
CA VAL A 486 -8.09 10.10 22.63
C VAL A 486 -9.21 10.32 23.64
N ASN A 487 -8.93 10.16 24.94
CA ASN A 487 -9.93 10.26 26.01
C ASN A 487 -9.55 11.33 27.03
N ASN A 488 -10.54 11.81 27.79
CA ASN A 488 -10.37 12.80 28.85
C ASN A 488 -9.84 14.15 28.36
N ILE A 489 -10.30 14.59 27.17
CA ILE A 489 -9.95 15.90 26.63
C ILE A 489 -10.68 16.99 27.44
N ASN A 490 -9.92 17.89 28.07
CA ASN A 490 -10.44 18.99 28.89
C ASN A 490 -9.79 20.30 28.45
N LEU A 491 -10.53 21.15 27.73
CA LEU A 491 -9.97 22.34 27.08
C LEU A 491 -10.88 23.56 27.30
N GLY A 492 -10.34 24.55 27.99
CA GLY A 492 -10.91 25.88 28.17
C GLY A 492 -10.43 26.89 27.12
N GLN A 493 -10.57 28.17 27.45
CA GLN A 493 -10.16 29.27 26.57
C GLN A 493 -8.68 29.20 26.20
N ASP A 494 -8.41 29.29 24.90
CA ASP A 494 -7.05 29.31 24.31
C ASP A 494 -6.18 28.06 24.58
N GLN A 495 -6.79 26.99 25.08
CA GLN A 495 -6.17 25.68 25.24
C GLN A 495 -6.42 24.82 24.00
N GLU A 496 -5.35 24.22 23.49
CA GLU A 496 -5.38 23.37 22.30
C GLU A 496 -4.42 22.21 22.47
N ILE A 497 -4.85 21.04 22.00
CA ILE A 497 -4.02 19.85 21.87
C ILE A 497 -3.81 19.50 20.40
N GLN A 498 -2.68 18.86 20.12
CA GLN A 498 -2.39 18.23 18.84
C GLN A 498 -2.02 16.77 19.07
N LEU A 499 -2.76 15.86 18.44
CA LEU A 499 -2.42 14.45 18.25
C LEU A 499 -1.57 14.33 16.97
N HIS A 500 -0.45 13.62 17.04
CA HIS A 500 0.38 13.25 15.89
C HIS A 500 0.56 11.73 15.84
N TYR A 501 0.40 11.16 14.64
CA TYR A 501 0.75 9.78 14.33
C TYR A 501 1.12 9.64 12.86
N GLN A 502 1.59 8.45 12.46
CA GLN A 502 2.03 8.17 11.10
C GLN A 502 1.33 6.95 10.50
N VAL A 503 1.15 6.96 9.18
CA VAL A 503 0.55 5.85 8.42
C VAL A 503 1.28 5.56 7.12
N HIS A 504 1.33 4.27 6.75
CA HIS A 504 1.80 3.78 5.46
C HIS A 504 0.63 3.45 4.54
N LEU A 505 0.71 3.86 3.28
CA LEU A 505 -0.21 3.39 2.24
C LEU A 505 0.16 1.96 1.82
N LYS A 506 -0.83 1.06 1.76
CA LYS A 506 -0.67 -0.34 1.34
C LYS A 506 -0.58 -0.46 -0.19
N THR A 507 0.58 -0.16 -0.75
CA THR A 507 0.84 -0.28 -2.21
C THR A 507 0.93 -1.72 -2.69
N GLU A 508 1.20 -2.67 -1.80
CA GLU A 508 1.31 -4.10 -2.13
C GLU A 508 0.01 -4.88 -2.05
N ALA A 509 -1.07 -4.25 -1.57
CA ALA A 509 -2.37 -4.90 -1.53
C ALA A 509 -2.88 -5.18 -2.94
N GLN A 510 -3.57 -6.31 -3.13
CA GLN A 510 -4.03 -6.74 -4.44
C GLN A 510 -5.02 -5.74 -5.10
N ASN A 511 -5.76 -4.99 -4.28
CA ASN A 511 -6.72 -3.96 -4.70
C ASN A 511 -6.08 -2.56 -4.84
N PHE A 512 -4.77 -2.43 -4.67
CA PHE A 512 -4.10 -1.15 -4.84
C PHE A 512 -4.17 -0.67 -6.29
N GLN A 513 -4.54 0.59 -6.47
CA GLN A 513 -4.54 1.31 -7.73
C GLN A 513 -3.62 2.53 -7.61
N PRO A 514 -2.62 2.68 -8.48
CA PRO A 514 -1.79 3.86 -8.50
C PRO A 514 -2.56 5.09 -8.98
N ASP A 515 -2.09 6.26 -8.56
CA ASP A 515 -2.70 7.56 -8.86
C ASP A 515 -4.17 7.68 -8.44
N PHE A 516 -4.59 6.86 -7.47
CA PHE A 516 -5.93 6.81 -6.90
C PHE A 516 -5.94 7.35 -5.46
N TRP A 517 -6.86 8.26 -5.16
CA TRP A 517 -7.04 8.88 -3.86
C TRP A 517 -7.74 7.93 -2.88
N TYR A 518 -7.01 7.53 -1.85
CA TYR A 518 -7.51 6.77 -0.72
C TYR A 518 -7.64 7.67 0.50
N GLN A 519 -8.75 7.55 1.24
CA GLN A 519 -8.90 8.29 2.50
C GLN A 519 -7.92 7.74 3.54
N VAL A 520 -7.16 8.64 4.16
CA VAL A 520 -6.10 8.34 5.14
C VAL A 520 -6.68 7.83 6.47
N SER A 521 -7.87 8.31 6.81
CA SER A 521 -8.65 7.88 7.98
C SER A 521 -10.05 7.44 7.55
N GLY A 522 -10.70 6.63 8.39
CA GLY A 522 -12.14 6.45 8.38
C GLY A 522 -12.87 7.60 9.08
N GLU A 523 -14.18 7.45 9.27
CA GLU A 523 -15.03 8.47 9.89
C GLU A 523 -14.49 8.87 11.27
N THR A 524 -13.94 10.08 11.34
CA THR A 524 -13.26 10.59 12.52
C THR A 524 -14.14 11.63 13.20
N SER A 525 -14.29 11.54 14.52
CA SER A 525 -15.21 12.41 15.25
C SER A 525 -14.68 12.84 16.61
N LEU A 526 -15.12 14.03 17.04
CA LEU A 526 -15.00 14.53 18.40
C LEU A 526 -16.37 14.49 19.06
N THR A 527 -16.44 13.92 20.26
CA THR A 527 -17.55 14.13 21.21
C THR A 527 -17.08 15.16 22.24
N PRO A 528 -17.52 16.44 22.18
CA PRO A 528 -16.96 17.50 23.03
C PRO A 528 -17.25 17.31 24.52
N THR A 529 -18.46 16.86 24.85
CA THR A 529 -18.90 16.49 26.19
C THR A 529 -19.81 15.27 26.12
N GLU A 530 -20.02 14.56 27.24
CA GLU A 530 -20.91 13.38 27.31
C GLU A 530 -22.36 13.64 26.86
N LYS A 531 -22.79 14.90 26.84
CA LYS A 531 -24.16 15.30 26.47
C LYS A 531 -24.28 15.78 25.03
N ASP A 532 -23.17 16.08 24.38
CA ASP A 532 -23.15 16.64 23.04
C ASP A 532 -23.17 15.55 21.97
N ALA A 533 -23.71 15.88 20.80
CA ALA A 533 -23.59 15.04 19.63
C ALA A 533 -22.17 15.10 19.08
N ALA A 534 -21.68 13.98 18.54
CA ALA A 534 -20.38 13.93 17.89
C ALA A 534 -20.34 14.82 16.63
N VAL A 535 -19.22 15.49 16.41
CA VAL A 535 -18.94 16.28 15.21
C VAL A 535 -17.81 15.64 14.41
N ALA A 536 -17.92 15.67 13.08
CA ALA A 536 -16.97 15.02 12.18
C ALA A 536 -15.75 15.91 11.90
N PHE A 537 -14.57 15.30 11.96
CA PHE A 537 -13.37 15.87 11.35
C PHE A 537 -13.41 15.69 9.82
N GLY A 538 -12.65 16.51 9.11
CA GLY A 538 -12.38 16.24 7.71
C GLY A 538 -11.35 15.13 7.55
N MET A 539 -11.59 14.19 6.65
CA MET A 539 -10.67 13.10 6.35
C MET A 539 -9.76 13.48 5.18
N PRO A 540 -8.43 13.50 5.35
CA PRO A 540 -7.52 13.71 4.25
C PRO A 540 -7.46 12.49 3.34
N SER A 541 -7.03 12.69 2.09
CA SER A 541 -6.79 11.62 1.13
C SER A 541 -5.35 11.66 0.65
N ALA A 542 -4.78 10.49 0.37
CA ALA A 542 -3.47 10.37 -0.21
C ALA A 542 -3.43 9.29 -1.30
N LYS A 543 -2.43 9.36 -2.16
CA LYS A 543 -2.23 8.42 -3.27
C LYS A 543 -0.76 8.03 -3.37
N ALA A 544 -0.48 7.07 -4.25
CA ALA A 544 0.88 6.68 -4.60
C ALA A 544 1.00 6.47 -6.10
N ALA A 545 2.17 6.82 -6.64
CA ALA A 545 2.44 6.66 -8.06
C ALA A 545 2.61 5.19 -8.46
N GLY A 546 2.24 4.89 -9.70
CA GLY A 546 2.55 3.63 -10.35
C GLY A 546 3.90 3.69 -11.06
N THR A 547 4.38 2.54 -11.51
CA THR A 547 5.50 2.43 -12.45
C THR A 547 5.08 1.63 -13.68
N LYS A 548 6.01 1.51 -14.63
CA LYS A 548 5.77 0.87 -15.92
C LYS A 548 6.93 -0.08 -16.21
N LEU A 549 6.61 -1.27 -16.70
CA LEU A 549 7.59 -2.22 -17.23
C LEU A 549 7.52 -2.20 -18.76
N GLN A 550 8.58 -1.76 -19.42
CA GLN A 550 8.67 -1.81 -20.88
C GLN A 550 9.26 -3.14 -21.31
N VAL A 551 8.53 -3.91 -22.11
CA VAL A 551 9.01 -5.20 -22.62
C VAL A 551 9.08 -5.16 -24.14
N THR A 552 10.24 -5.53 -24.68
CA THR A 552 10.49 -5.67 -26.12
C THR A 552 10.88 -7.12 -26.40
N LYS A 553 10.29 -7.72 -27.44
CA LYS A 553 10.60 -9.07 -27.88
C LYS A 553 11.31 -9.03 -29.24
N LYS A 554 12.48 -9.67 -29.32
CA LYS A 554 13.28 -9.84 -30.53
C LYS A 554 13.25 -11.30 -30.97
N TRP A 555 13.11 -11.51 -32.27
CA TRP A 555 13.12 -12.83 -32.90
C TRP A 555 14.32 -12.94 -33.84
N VAL A 556 15.11 -14.01 -33.67
CA VAL A 556 16.18 -14.43 -34.57
C VAL A 556 15.80 -15.83 -35.09
N ASP A 557 15.03 -15.88 -36.16
CA ASP A 557 14.27 -17.07 -36.57
C ASP A 557 14.26 -17.30 -38.09
N ASP A 558 15.35 -16.95 -38.76
CA ASP A 558 15.49 -17.07 -40.21
C ASP A 558 15.54 -18.52 -40.72
N ILE A 559 15.64 -19.51 -39.82
CA ILE A 559 15.66 -20.94 -40.17
C ILE A 559 14.23 -21.43 -40.48
N ASP A 560 13.29 -21.20 -39.57
CA ASP A 560 11.88 -21.56 -39.75
C ASP A 560 10.94 -20.56 -39.03
N ARG A 561 10.58 -19.49 -39.74
CA ARG A 561 9.66 -18.46 -39.24
C ARG A 561 8.26 -18.97 -38.92
N THR A 562 7.87 -20.15 -39.43
CA THR A 562 6.54 -20.71 -39.16
C THR A 562 6.37 -21.16 -37.71
N LYS A 563 7.48 -21.29 -36.96
CA LYS A 563 7.47 -21.60 -35.52
C LYS A 563 7.17 -20.40 -34.63
N ARG A 564 7.11 -19.17 -35.17
CA ARG A 564 6.83 -17.99 -34.38
C ARG A 564 5.36 -17.99 -33.95
N PRO A 565 5.03 -17.94 -32.64
CA PRO A 565 3.66 -17.85 -32.18
C PRO A 565 3.10 -16.43 -32.37
N ASP A 566 1.78 -16.29 -32.37
CA ASP A 566 1.11 -14.97 -32.44
C ASP A 566 1.16 -14.21 -31.11
N GLN A 567 1.43 -14.91 -30.00
CA GLN A 567 1.52 -14.36 -28.65
C GLN A 567 2.51 -15.14 -27.78
N ILE A 568 3.10 -14.45 -26.80
CA ILE A 568 3.87 -15.07 -25.71
C ILE A 568 3.34 -14.61 -24.36
N GLN A 569 3.51 -15.47 -23.37
CA GLN A 569 3.31 -15.14 -21.96
C GLN A 569 4.63 -15.23 -21.21
N PHE A 570 4.77 -14.42 -20.19
CA PHE A 570 5.96 -14.40 -19.35
C PHE A 570 5.60 -14.03 -17.93
N GLY A 571 6.41 -14.50 -16.97
CA GLY A 571 6.31 -14.06 -15.59
C GLY A 571 6.80 -12.62 -15.45
N ILE A 572 6.21 -11.89 -14.52
CA ILE A 572 6.69 -10.59 -14.05
C ILE A 572 7.07 -10.78 -12.59
N GLY A 573 8.31 -10.48 -12.26
CA GLY A 573 8.78 -10.36 -10.89
C GLY A 573 9.06 -8.91 -10.54
N ARG A 574 9.15 -8.63 -9.24
CA ARG A 574 9.61 -7.33 -8.73
C ARG A 574 10.70 -7.50 -7.68
N LYS A 575 11.70 -6.63 -7.74
CA LYS A 575 12.80 -6.56 -6.79
C LYS A 575 12.62 -5.37 -5.85
N VAL A 576 13.15 -5.51 -4.64
CA VAL A 576 13.38 -4.42 -3.69
C VAL A 576 14.84 -4.49 -3.27
N ALA A 577 15.57 -3.37 -3.33
CA ALA A 577 17.00 -3.33 -3.02
C ALA A 577 17.82 -4.45 -3.73
N ASN A 578 17.56 -4.64 -5.03
CA ASN A 578 18.16 -5.68 -5.89
C ASN A 578 17.85 -7.15 -5.53
N GLN A 579 16.98 -7.41 -4.55
CA GLN A 579 16.55 -8.75 -4.18
C GLN A 579 15.18 -9.07 -4.76
N LEU A 580 15.05 -10.25 -5.37
CA LEU A 580 13.78 -10.72 -5.92
C LEU A 580 12.80 -11.04 -4.78
N THR A 581 11.59 -10.49 -4.84
CA THR A 581 10.51 -10.83 -3.90
C THR A 581 9.77 -12.09 -4.33
N GLU A 582 8.86 -12.63 -3.51
CA GLU A 582 7.98 -13.74 -3.88
C GLU A 582 6.82 -13.33 -4.79
N TRP A 583 6.58 -12.02 -4.97
CA TRP A 583 5.46 -11.53 -5.77
C TRP A 583 5.65 -11.90 -7.26
N ARG A 584 4.58 -12.42 -7.88
CA ARG A 584 4.54 -12.83 -9.29
C ARG A 584 3.25 -12.35 -9.94
N ALA A 585 3.38 -11.88 -11.17
CA ALA A 585 2.26 -11.69 -12.09
C ALA A 585 2.61 -12.26 -13.47
N VAL A 586 1.63 -12.28 -14.37
CA VAL A 586 1.81 -12.71 -15.76
C VAL A 586 1.63 -11.51 -16.68
N GLY A 587 2.56 -11.35 -17.62
CA GLY A 587 2.47 -10.42 -18.74
C GLY A 587 2.25 -11.17 -20.05
N GLN A 588 1.77 -10.43 -21.05
CA GLN A 588 1.55 -10.95 -22.39
C GLN A 588 1.99 -9.93 -23.45
N LEU A 589 2.58 -10.44 -24.52
CA LEU A 589 3.00 -9.71 -25.70
C LEU A 589 2.43 -10.41 -26.94
N THR A 590 1.97 -9.63 -27.91
CA THR A 590 1.38 -10.16 -29.16
C THR A 590 2.07 -9.60 -30.40
N ALA A 591 1.93 -10.31 -31.52
CA ALA A 591 2.41 -9.85 -32.82
C ALA A 591 1.73 -8.55 -33.28
N ALA A 592 0.44 -8.35 -32.93
CA ALA A 592 -0.31 -7.13 -33.25
C ALA A 592 0.25 -5.87 -32.56
N GLU A 593 0.93 -6.04 -31.42
CA GLU A 593 1.62 -4.97 -30.68
C GLU A 593 3.06 -4.75 -31.18
N ASN A 594 3.41 -5.29 -32.36
CA ASN A 594 4.77 -5.28 -32.91
C ASN A 594 5.82 -5.79 -31.91
N TRP A 595 5.45 -6.74 -31.04
CA TRP A 595 6.35 -7.32 -30.06
C TRP A 595 6.95 -6.31 -29.06
N GLN A 596 6.25 -5.20 -28.80
CA GLN A 596 6.65 -4.22 -27.79
C GLN A 596 5.44 -3.73 -26.98
N LYS A 597 5.57 -3.66 -25.66
CA LYS A 597 4.47 -3.24 -24.78
C LYS A 597 4.98 -2.52 -23.54
N ILE A 598 4.23 -1.49 -23.13
CA ILE A 598 4.38 -0.85 -21.81
C ILE A 598 3.33 -1.46 -20.89
N ILE A 599 3.78 -2.09 -19.82
CA ILE A 599 2.96 -2.82 -18.87
C ILE A 599 2.82 -2.00 -17.60
N THR A 600 1.59 -1.62 -17.28
CA THR A 600 1.22 -0.96 -16.01
C THR A 600 0.40 -1.87 -15.10
N GLN A 601 -0.07 -3.00 -15.65
CA GLN A 601 -0.77 -4.05 -14.92
C GLN A 601 -0.30 -5.44 -15.37
N GLY A 602 -0.11 -6.34 -14.42
CA GLY A 602 0.05 -7.77 -14.67
C GLY A 602 -1.21 -8.55 -14.29
N MET A 603 -1.24 -9.85 -14.58
CA MET A 603 -2.32 -10.75 -14.17
C MET A 603 -1.88 -11.66 -13.03
N GLN A 604 -2.66 -11.74 -11.95
CA GLN A 604 -2.44 -12.66 -10.84
C GLN A 604 -3.76 -13.36 -10.50
N ASN A 605 -3.78 -14.70 -10.55
CA ASN A 605 -4.98 -15.51 -10.30
C ASN A 605 -6.23 -15.07 -11.11
N GLY A 606 -6.03 -14.65 -12.36
CA GLY A 606 -7.11 -14.18 -13.24
C GLY A 606 -7.59 -12.74 -12.98
N GLN A 607 -6.97 -12.01 -12.05
CA GLN A 607 -7.28 -10.61 -11.76
C GLN A 607 -6.13 -9.69 -12.18
N SER A 608 -6.47 -8.49 -12.64
CA SER A 608 -5.49 -7.46 -12.98
C SER A 608 -4.92 -6.85 -11.70
N VAL A 609 -3.59 -6.76 -11.61
CA VAL A 609 -2.85 -6.18 -10.50
C VAL A 609 -1.93 -5.08 -11.02
N TRP A 610 -1.98 -3.92 -10.38
CA TRP A 610 -1.16 -2.78 -10.79
C TRP A 610 0.30 -2.92 -10.38
N LEU A 611 1.18 -2.17 -11.06
CA LEU A 611 2.60 -2.06 -10.75
C LEU A 611 2.84 -0.78 -9.92
N PRO A 612 2.81 -0.81 -8.57
CA PRO A 612 3.21 0.33 -7.73
C PRO A 612 4.68 0.72 -7.94
N ALA A 613 5.00 2.01 -7.74
CA ALA A 613 6.39 2.47 -7.82
C ALA A 613 7.27 2.03 -6.63
N TYR A 614 6.67 1.80 -5.45
CA TYR A 614 7.38 1.44 -4.22
C TYR A 614 6.54 0.52 -3.33
N ASN A 615 7.21 -0.18 -2.42
CA ASN A 615 6.63 -1.13 -1.47
C ASN A 615 5.97 -0.42 -0.27
N ASN A 616 5.37 -1.18 0.66
CA ASN A 616 4.68 -0.58 1.81
C ASN A 616 5.61 0.25 2.72
N GLN A 617 6.93 0.05 2.63
CA GLN A 617 7.96 0.79 3.38
C GLN A 617 8.55 1.97 2.59
N GLY A 618 8.05 2.27 1.38
CA GLY A 618 8.53 3.38 0.56
C GLY A 618 9.80 3.09 -0.26
N GLN A 619 10.22 1.82 -0.36
CA GLN A 619 11.37 1.39 -1.15
C GLN A 619 10.94 1.11 -2.60
N ALA A 620 11.68 1.63 -3.58
CA ALA A 620 11.33 1.50 -4.99
C ALA A 620 11.30 0.03 -5.46
N PHE A 621 10.33 -0.28 -6.31
CA PHE A 621 10.26 -1.55 -7.03
C PHE A 621 11.01 -1.48 -8.38
N ASP A 622 11.75 -2.54 -8.68
CA ASP A 622 12.33 -2.82 -10.01
C ASP A 622 11.71 -4.10 -10.60
N TYR A 623 10.88 -3.92 -11.62
CA TYR A 623 10.13 -4.97 -12.30
C TYR A 623 10.92 -5.56 -13.45
N HIS A 624 10.81 -6.88 -13.62
CA HIS A 624 11.53 -7.62 -14.64
C HIS A 624 10.71 -8.80 -15.15
N VAL A 625 11.04 -9.22 -16.36
CA VAL A 625 10.49 -10.44 -16.95
C VAL A 625 11.20 -11.67 -16.36
N LEU A 626 10.42 -12.69 -16.04
CA LEU A 626 10.83 -13.98 -15.53
C LEU A 626 10.32 -15.10 -16.44
N ASN A 627 11.08 -16.18 -16.53
CA ASN A 627 10.61 -17.49 -17.00
C ASN A 627 9.84 -17.46 -18.33
N GLU A 628 10.27 -16.62 -19.28
CA GLU A 628 9.76 -16.73 -20.65
C GLU A 628 10.45 -17.91 -21.34
N GLN A 629 9.66 -18.79 -21.93
CA GLN A 629 10.12 -19.92 -22.72
C GLN A 629 9.20 -20.09 -23.91
N THR A 630 9.79 -20.08 -25.11
CA THR A 630 9.07 -20.42 -26.34
C THR A 630 9.66 -21.70 -26.91
N ALA A 631 8.83 -22.72 -27.12
CA ALA A 631 9.25 -23.98 -27.71
C ALA A 631 9.91 -23.77 -29.09
N GLY A 632 11.05 -24.43 -29.32
CA GLY A 632 11.83 -24.28 -30.56
C GLY A 632 12.83 -23.12 -30.56
N TYR A 633 12.96 -22.39 -29.45
CA TYR A 633 13.87 -21.26 -29.31
C TYR A 633 14.73 -21.38 -28.05
N VAL A 634 15.94 -20.85 -28.11
CA VAL A 634 16.72 -20.48 -26.93
C VAL A 634 16.37 -19.04 -26.57
N THR A 635 15.97 -18.83 -25.32
CA THR A 635 15.51 -17.53 -24.82
C THR A 635 16.61 -16.85 -24.01
N GLN A 636 16.92 -15.60 -24.34
CA GLN A 636 17.80 -14.74 -23.55
C GLN A 636 17.04 -13.50 -23.07
N ILE A 637 17.12 -13.18 -21.78
CA ILE A 637 16.45 -12.02 -21.18
C ILE A 637 17.52 -11.05 -20.72
N THR A 638 17.43 -9.80 -21.19
CA THR A 638 18.29 -8.69 -20.77
C THR A 638 17.43 -7.62 -20.12
N GLN A 639 17.86 -7.10 -18.98
CA GLN A 639 17.09 -6.19 -18.13
C GLN A 639 17.94 -4.98 -17.75
N GLN A 640 17.35 -3.79 -17.86
CA GLN A 640 17.90 -2.55 -17.35
C GLN A 640 16.75 -1.57 -17.02
N ASP A 641 16.71 -1.04 -15.79
CA ASP A 641 15.83 0.06 -15.36
C ASP A 641 14.35 -0.07 -15.79
N ASN A 642 13.63 -1.10 -15.31
CA ASN A 642 12.25 -1.42 -15.73
C ASN A 642 12.06 -1.60 -17.25
N GLN A 643 13.13 -1.87 -18.00
CA GLN A 643 13.09 -2.24 -19.41
C GLN A 643 13.67 -3.63 -19.61
N THR A 644 12.94 -4.46 -20.32
CA THR A 644 13.33 -5.84 -20.65
C THR A 644 13.38 -6.01 -22.16
N THR A 645 14.49 -6.56 -22.66
CA THR A 645 14.52 -7.18 -23.99
C THR A 645 14.61 -8.69 -23.85
N VAL A 646 13.60 -9.38 -24.36
CA VAL A 646 13.56 -10.83 -24.47
C VAL A 646 13.94 -11.20 -25.90
N THR A 647 14.93 -12.07 -26.11
CA THR A 647 15.41 -12.48 -27.43
C THR A 647 15.19 -13.99 -27.59
N ASN A 648 14.37 -14.38 -28.55
CA ASN A 648 14.23 -15.78 -28.95
C ASN A 648 15.07 -16.05 -30.18
N CYS A 649 15.95 -17.02 -30.09
CA CYS A 649 16.84 -17.41 -31.17
C CYS A 649 16.66 -18.87 -31.54
N GLN A 650 16.49 -19.14 -32.84
CA GLN A 650 16.56 -20.48 -33.41
C GLN A 650 18.00 -20.88 -33.65
N TYR A 651 18.29 -22.16 -33.46
CA TYR A 651 19.61 -22.75 -33.65
C TYR A 651 19.56 -23.85 -34.70
N GLY A 652 20.52 -23.87 -35.61
CA GLY A 652 20.50 -24.73 -36.78
C GLY A 652 21.77 -25.53 -36.99
N LEU A 653 21.62 -26.70 -37.60
CA LEU A 653 22.70 -27.53 -38.14
C LEU A 653 22.61 -27.52 -39.67
N ILE A 654 23.69 -27.17 -40.34
CA ILE A 654 23.87 -27.42 -41.78
C ILE A 654 24.98 -28.46 -41.98
N VAL A 655 24.83 -29.33 -42.98
CA VAL A 655 25.86 -30.31 -43.34
C VAL A 655 26.36 -30.05 -44.74
N ASP A 656 27.64 -29.73 -44.87
CA ASP A 656 28.33 -29.57 -46.15
C ASP A 656 29.06 -30.86 -46.51
N LYS A 657 28.67 -31.41 -47.67
CA LYS A 657 29.29 -32.60 -48.22
C LYS A 657 30.29 -32.23 -49.30
N ILE A 658 31.52 -32.72 -49.18
CA ILE A 658 32.58 -32.45 -50.16
C ILE A 658 33.27 -33.73 -50.66
N ALA A 659 33.93 -33.64 -51.81
CA ALA A 659 34.83 -34.68 -52.32
C ALA A 659 36.18 -34.59 -51.60
N GLN A 660 36.66 -35.73 -51.07
CA GLN A 660 37.90 -35.81 -50.33
C GLN A 660 39.10 -35.33 -51.18
N GLY A 661 39.99 -34.55 -50.56
CA GLY A 661 41.15 -33.95 -51.22
C GLY A 661 40.81 -32.75 -52.13
N THR A 662 39.59 -32.22 -52.04
CA THR A 662 39.15 -31.03 -52.80
C THR A 662 38.26 -30.14 -51.95
N THR A 663 37.87 -28.97 -52.48
CA THR A 663 36.83 -28.09 -51.92
C THR A 663 35.49 -28.22 -52.67
N LEU A 664 35.32 -29.23 -53.53
CA LEU A 664 34.14 -29.34 -54.39
C LEU A 664 32.94 -29.89 -53.60
N PRO A 665 31.79 -29.19 -53.57
CA PRO A 665 30.59 -29.68 -52.92
C PRO A 665 29.93 -30.82 -53.70
N LEU A 666 29.39 -31.80 -52.96
CA LEU A 666 28.69 -32.96 -53.49
C LEU A 666 27.19 -32.87 -53.19
N LYS A 667 26.36 -33.31 -54.14
CA LYS A 667 24.90 -33.32 -54.03
C LYS A 667 24.36 -34.72 -53.78
N GLY A 668 23.24 -34.79 -53.06
CA GLY A 668 22.48 -36.03 -52.87
C GLY A 668 22.91 -36.89 -51.67
N ALA A 669 23.76 -36.36 -50.77
CA ALA A 669 24.01 -37.00 -49.48
C ALA A 669 22.86 -36.76 -48.50
N THR A 670 22.56 -37.76 -47.67
CA THR A 670 21.63 -37.63 -46.54
C THR A 670 22.26 -38.11 -45.26
N PHE A 671 21.88 -37.48 -44.16
CA PHE A 671 22.38 -37.73 -42.81
C PHE A 671 21.22 -38.03 -41.88
N THR A 672 21.42 -38.94 -40.95
CA THR A 672 20.54 -39.10 -39.80
C THR A 672 21.11 -38.30 -38.64
N VAL A 673 20.26 -37.45 -38.07
CA VAL A 673 20.53 -36.71 -36.83
C VAL A 673 19.61 -37.27 -35.76
N SER A 674 20.19 -37.95 -34.78
CA SER A 674 19.47 -38.63 -33.70
C SER A 674 19.79 -37.95 -32.37
N SER A 675 18.76 -37.52 -31.64
CA SER A 675 18.95 -37.06 -30.26
C SER A 675 19.37 -38.24 -29.37
N SER A 676 20.25 -38.00 -28.40
CA SER A 676 20.80 -39.05 -27.53
C SER A 676 19.76 -39.68 -26.59
N ASP A 677 18.63 -39.01 -26.35
CA ASP A 677 17.47 -39.56 -25.65
C ASP A 677 16.58 -40.47 -26.53
N GLY A 678 16.90 -40.57 -27.83
CA GLY A 678 16.17 -41.38 -28.81
C GLY A 678 14.80 -40.82 -29.24
N GLN A 679 14.42 -39.62 -28.79
CA GLN A 679 13.10 -39.03 -29.05
C GLN A 679 13.00 -38.42 -30.46
N GLN A 680 14.10 -37.91 -31.01
CA GLN A 680 14.13 -37.26 -32.31
C GLN A 680 15.08 -37.99 -33.25
N VAL A 681 14.57 -38.42 -34.40
CA VAL A 681 15.37 -38.93 -35.51
C VAL A 681 14.98 -38.16 -36.76
N MET A 682 15.91 -37.38 -37.29
CA MET A 682 15.70 -36.49 -38.43
C MET A 682 16.59 -36.91 -39.59
N THR A 683 16.08 -36.75 -40.81
CA THR A 683 16.89 -36.91 -42.03
C THR A 683 17.24 -35.54 -42.58
N VAL A 684 18.52 -35.20 -42.60
CA VAL A 684 19.05 -33.92 -43.11
C VAL A 684 19.68 -34.13 -44.47
N GLN A 685 19.29 -33.34 -45.46
CA GLN A 685 19.97 -33.29 -46.76
C GLN A 685 21.16 -32.35 -46.70
N ALA A 686 22.27 -32.71 -47.34
CA ALA A 686 23.43 -31.83 -47.42
C ALA A 686 23.06 -30.47 -48.05
N GLY A 687 23.52 -29.37 -47.45
CA GLY A 687 23.22 -27.99 -47.83
C GLY A 687 21.88 -27.45 -47.30
N GLN A 688 21.06 -28.26 -46.61
CA GLN A 688 19.85 -27.78 -45.94
C GLN A 688 20.15 -27.48 -44.47
N CYS A 689 19.73 -26.29 -43.99
CA CYS A 689 19.80 -25.96 -42.57
C CYS A 689 18.61 -26.60 -41.83
N GLN A 690 18.91 -27.42 -40.84
CA GLN A 690 17.95 -28.11 -39.99
C GLN A 690 17.87 -27.43 -38.62
N LEU A 691 16.67 -27.03 -38.21
CA LEU A 691 16.42 -26.51 -36.86
C LEU A 691 16.67 -27.59 -35.80
N LEU A 692 17.40 -27.23 -34.74
CA LEU A 692 17.67 -28.05 -33.56
C LEU A 692 17.21 -27.32 -32.28
N THR A 693 16.84 -28.11 -31.27
CA THR A 693 16.56 -27.64 -29.91
C THR A 693 17.73 -27.96 -28.99
N PRO A 694 17.84 -27.35 -27.80
CA PRO A 694 18.86 -27.75 -26.83
C PRO A 694 18.81 -29.25 -26.53
N GLY A 695 19.98 -29.90 -26.54
CA GLY A 695 20.11 -31.35 -26.38
C GLY A 695 21.40 -31.90 -26.98
N ASP A 696 21.61 -33.20 -26.77
CA ASP A 696 22.72 -33.98 -27.31
C ASP A 696 22.29 -34.74 -28.57
N TYR A 697 23.15 -34.72 -29.59
CA TYR A 697 22.87 -35.26 -30.91
C TYR A 697 24.04 -36.10 -31.43
N THR A 698 23.68 -37.13 -32.19
CA THR A 698 24.58 -37.91 -33.03
C THR A 698 24.22 -37.70 -34.50
N ILE A 699 25.23 -37.53 -35.35
CA ILE A 699 25.07 -37.29 -36.79
C ILE A 699 25.84 -38.36 -37.54
N GLN A 700 25.17 -39.06 -38.46
CA GLN A 700 25.80 -40.11 -39.28
C GLN A 700 25.29 -40.04 -40.73
N GLU A 701 26.17 -40.21 -41.71
CA GLU A 701 25.79 -40.32 -43.11
C GLU A 701 24.99 -41.61 -43.35
N THR A 702 23.83 -41.49 -43.99
CA THR A 702 22.97 -42.65 -44.33
C THR A 702 22.87 -42.91 -45.82
N GLN A 703 23.15 -41.89 -46.63
CA GLN A 703 23.27 -42.03 -48.07
C GLN A 703 24.44 -41.17 -48.55
N SER A 704 25.38 -41.81 -49.24
CA SER A 704 26.48 -41.11 -49.91
C SER A 704 26.07 -40.53 -51.26
N PRO A 705 26.76 -39.48 -51.75
CA PRO A 705 26.61 -38.98 -53.11
C PRO A 705 26.92 -40.06 -54.16
N SER A 706 26.34 -39.89 -55.35
CA SER A 706 26.56 -40.85 -56.44
C SER A 706 28.04 -40.97 -56.80
N GLY A 707 28.55 -42.21 -56.79
CA GLY A 707 29.94 -42.52 -57.09
C GLY A 707 30.95 -42.32 -55.96
N PHE A 708 30.51 -41.95 -54.75
CA PHE A 708 31.38 -41.79 -53.58
C PHE A 708 31.16 -42.91 -52.56
N GLN A 709 32.17 -43.21 -51.77
CA GLN A 709 32.07 -44.15 -50.65
C GLN A 709 31.29 -43.49 -49.50
N MET A 710 30.52 -44.27 -48.74
CA MET A 710 29.82 -43.77 -47.55
C MET A 710 30.77 -43.74 -46.37
N ALA A 711 30.74 -42.65 -45.60
CA ALA A 711 31.44 -42.57 -44.33
C ALA A 711 30.59 -43.20 -43.24
N ASN A 712 31.22 -43.99 -42.37
CA ASN A 712 30.55 -44.59 -41.21
C ASN A 712 30.82 -43.80 -39.91
N THR A 713 31.49 -42.66 -40.00
CA THR A 713 31.81 -41.79 -38.87
C THR A 713 30.54 -41.26 -38.22
N THR A 714 30.48 -41.34 -36.89
CA THR A 714 29.44 -40.72 -36.08
C THR A 714 30.02 -39.47 -35.42
N TYR A 715 29.36 -38.33 -35.58
CA TYR A 715 29.74 -37.07 -34.95
C TYR A 715 28.84 -36.77 -33.76
N HIS A 716 29.42 -36.28 -32.68
CA HIS A 716 28.70 -35.82 -31.48
C HIS A 716 28.59 -34.30 -31.47
N LEU A 717 27.38 -33.80 -31.24
CA LEU A 717 27.05 -32.39 -31.18
C LEU A 717 26.10 -32.13 -30.00
N THR A 718 26.40 -31.12 -29.20
CA THR A 718 25.52 -30.65 -28.12
C THR A 718 25.13 -29.21 -28.37
N LEU A 719 23.84 -28.90 -28.25
CA LEU A 719 23.34 -27.54 -28.07
C LEU A 719 22.96 -27.34 -26.62
N THR A 720 23.66 -26.46 -25.90
CA THR A 720 23.34 -26.18 -24.50
C THR A 720 22.08 -25.32 -24.37
N ALA A 721 21.47 -25.32 -23.17
CA ALA A 721 20.27 -24.53 -22.90
C ALA A 721 20.47 -23.02 -23.04
N ASP A 722 21.71 -22.52 -22.88
CA ASP A 722 22.09 -21.12 -23.07
C ASP A 722 22.54 -20.79 -24.51
N GLY A 723 22.55 -21.78 -25.42
CA GLY A 723 22.81 -21.58 -26.84
C GLY A 723 24.27 -21.71 -27.27
N GLN A 724 25.04 -22.58 -26.62
CA GLN A 724 26.41 -22.90 -27.01
C GLN A 724 26.47 -24.24 -27.76
N TRP A 725 27.32 -24.29 -28.79
CA TRP A 725 27.60 -25.51 -29.54
C TRP A 725 28.85 -26.20 -28.99
N LEU A 726 28.73 -27.48 -28.66
CA LEU A 726 29.86 -28.31 -28.23
C LEU A 726 29.99 -29.54 -29.16
N SER A 727 31.22 -29.98 -29.38
CA SER A 727 31.52 -31.30 -29.94
C SER A 727 32.46 -32.04 -28.99
N ASP A 728 32.08 -33.25 -28.60
CA ASP A 728 32.79 -34.05 -27.59
C ASP A 728 33.13 -33.25 -26.31
N GLY A 729 32.18 -32.42 -25.86
CA GLY A 729 32.31 -31.57 -24.67
C GLY A 729 33.17 -30.31 -24.85
N LYS A 730 33.71 -30.04 -26.04
CA LYS A 730 34.50 -28.84 -26.33
C LYS A 730 33.70 -27.82 -27.15
N ALA A 731 33.81 -26.55 -26.78
CA ALA A 731 33.13 -25.48 -27.50
C ALA A 731 33.60 -25.34 -28.95
N ILE A 732 32.65 -25.26 -29.87
CA ILE A 732 32.90 -25.00 -31.28
C ILE A 732 33.02 -23.49 -31.47
N THR A 733 34.22 -23.03 -31.82
CA THR A 733 34.51 -21.60 -32.04
C THR A 733 35.09 -21.31 -33.43
N ALA A 734 35.53 -22.34 -34.15
CA ALA A 734 36.05 -22.19 -35.51
C ALA A 734 34.95 -21.68 -36.44
N THR A 735 35.23 -20.68 -37.27
CA THR A 735 34.28 -20.10 -38.25
C THR A 735 34.53 -20.57 -39.68
N VAL A 736 35.62 -21.31 -39.89
CA VAL A 736 35.97 -21.95 -41.15
C VAL A 736 36.38 -23.40 -40.88
N PRO A 737 36.02 -24.34 -41.75
CA PRO A 737 36.50 -25.71 -41.67
C PRO A 737 38.04 -25.80 -41.75
N GLU A 738 38.63 -26.79 -41.09
CA GLU A 738 40.08 -27.01 -41.13
C GLU A 738 40.53 -27.59 -42.48
N SER A 739 41.60 -27.06 -43.08
CA SER A 739 42.15 -27.54 -44.35
C SER A 739 42.96 -28.83 -44.21
N ASP A 740 42.97 -29.67 -45.26
CA ASP A 740 43.88 -30.81 -45.42
C ASP A 740 44.53 -30.77 -46.82
N GLY A 741 45.56 -29.94 -46.98
CA GLY A 741 46.18 -29.66 -48.28
C GLY A 741 45.21 -28.93 -49.22
N ASP A 742 44.90 -29.55 -50.36
CA ASP A 742 43.95 -29.04 -51.36
C ASP A 742 42.47 -29.30 -50.98
N GLY A 743 42.22 -29.99 -49.86
CA GLY A 743 40.89 -30.35 -49.36
C GLY A 743 40.55 -29.79 -47.97
N VAL A 744 39.48 -30.32 -47.38
CA VAL A 744 38.96 -29.91 -46.06
C VAL A 744 38.75 -31.14 -45.18
N LYS A 745 39.14 -31.04 -43.91
CA LYS A 745 38.94 -32.07 -42.89
C LYS A 745 37.48 -32.14 -42.46
N ASP A 746 37.12 -33.31 -41.96
CA ASP A 746 35.85 -33.50 -41.30
C ASP A 746 35.83 -32.75 -39.97
N GLY A 747 34.74 -32.07 -39.66
CA GLY A 747 34.60 -31.35 -38.39
C GLY A 747 33.53 -30.27 -38.38
N PHE A 748 33.36 -29.67 -37.20
CA PHE A 748 32.39 -28.60 -36.98
C PHE A 748 33.03 -27.22 -37.06
N SER A 749 32.27 -26.28 -37.61
CA SER A 749 32.53 -24.85 -37.60
C SER A 749 31.22 -24.07 -37.43
N ILE A 750 31.29 -22.79 -37.15
CA ILE A 750 30.14 -21.88 -37.12
C ILE A 750 29.93 -21.32 -38.53
N ASP A 751 28.69 -21.38 -39.02
CA ASP A 751 28.33 -20.74 -40.28
C ASP A 751 28.00 -19.27 -40.06
N GLN A 752 28.93 -18.38 -40.41
CA GLN A 752 28.74 -16.92 -40.26
C GLN A 752 27.75 -16.32 -41.27
N THR A 753 27.39 -17.05 -42.34
CA THR A 753 26.47 -16.53 -43.37
C THR A 753 25.01 -16.77 -43.02
N LEU A 754 24.74 -17.83 -42.26
CA LEU A 754 23.40 -18.19 -41.80
C LEU A 754 23.17 -17.84 -40.32
N SER A 755 24.24 -17.49 -39.58
CA SER A 755 24.12 -17.05 -38.19
C SER A 755 23.80 -15.56 -38.11
N HIS A 756 22.66 -15.22 -37.49
CA HIS A 756 22.19 -13.84 -37.36
C HIS A 756 21.93 -13.41 -35.91
N ASN A 757 22.25 -14.25 -34.91
CA ASN A 757 22.19 -13.84 -33.51
C ASN A 757 23.29 -12.80 -33.18
N ALA A 758 23.19 -12.16 -32.02
CA ALA A 758 24.14 -11.11 -31.62
C ALA A 758 25.60 -11.60 -31.60
N SER A 759 25.82 -12.88 -31.25
CA SER A 759 27.15 -13.50 -31.21
C SER A 759 27.62 -14.07 -32.56
N GLN A 760 26.76 -14.09 -33.59
CA GLN A 760 27.00 -14.72 -34.89
C GLN A 760 27.36 -16.22 -34.81
N THR A 761 26.66 -16.97 -33.96
CA THR A 761 26.94 -18.39 -33.66
C THR A 761 25.73 -19.34 -33.71
N ASN A 762 24.53 -18.87 -34.09
CA ASN A 762 23.33 -19.73 -33.97
C ASN A 762 23.25 -20.86 -35.01
N VAL A 763 24.07 -20.88 -36.05
CA VAL A 763 24.14 -21.99 -37.01
C VAL A 763 25.50 -22.68 -36.95
N VAL A 764 25.49 -23.97 -36.65
CA VAL A 764 26.66 -24.85 -36.72
C VAL A 764 26.68 -25.59 -38.05
N LYS A 765 27.87 -25.75 -38.61
CA LYS A 765 28.15 -26.44 -39.86
C LYS A 765 29.03 -27.64 -39.61
N LEU A 766 28.55 -28.82 -40.00
CA LEU A 766 29.36 -30.02 -40.16
C LEU A 766 29.89 -30.06 -41.58
N THR A 767 31.20 -30.09 -41.77
CA THR A 767 31.81 -30.46 -43.05
C THR A 767 32.19 -31.93 -43.00
N GLN A 768 31.76 -32.71 -43.99
CA GLN A 768 32.17 -34.10 -44.16
C GLN A 768 32.63 -34.37 -45.59
N ASN A 769 33.82 -34.95 -45.74
CA ASN A 769 34.40 -35.40 -47.00
C ASN A 769 34.12 -36.89 -47.25
N ASN A 770 34.01 -37.30 -48.52
CA ASN A 770 33.94 -38.71 -48.91
C ASN A 770 34.95 -38.98 -50.02
N PRO A 771 35.65 -40.13 -49.96
CA PRO A 771 36.46 -40.60 -51.08
C PRO A 771 35.58 -40.98 -52.27
N ILE A 772 36.06 -40.68 -53.48
CA ILE A 772 35.47 -41.22 -54.71
C ILE A 772 35.66 -42.74 -54.74
N LYS A 773 34.65 -43.48 -55.17
CA LYS A 773 34.81 -44.92 -55.46
C LYS A 773 35.82 -45.10 -56.59
N PRO A 774 36.60 -46.18 -56.59
CA PRO A 774 37.49 -46.45 -57.69
C PRO A 774 36.70 -46.72 -58.99
N PHE A 775 37.37 -46.68 -60.13
CA PHE A 775 36.77 -46.83 -61.45
C PHE A 775 37.09 -48.19 -62.06
N LYS A 776 36.09 -48.77 -62.71
CA LYS A 776 36.23 -49.85 -63.68
C LYS A 776 36.32 -49.24 -65.07
N LEU A 777 37.47 -49.39 -65.71
CA LEU A 777 37.63 -49.06 -67.12
C LEU A 777 37.20 -50.25 -67.98
N VAL A 778 36.33 -49.98 -68.95
CA VAL A 778 35.90 -50.91 -70.01
C VAL A 778 36.36 -50.33 -71.35
N VAL A 779 37.39 -50.94 -71.93
CA VAL A 779 37.88 -50.62 -73.27
C VAL A 779 37.12 -51.49 -74.27
N LYS A 780 36.36 -50.87 -75.18
CA LYS A 780 35.67 -51.55 -76.27
C LYS A 780 36.46 -51.37 -77.56
N LYS A 781 36.89 -52.47 -78.17
CA LYS A 781 37.65 -52.43 -79.41
C LYS A 781 36.69 -52.45 -80.59
N THR A 782 36.78 -51.44 -81.47
CA THR A 782 35.90 -51.31 -82.63
C THR A 782 36.68 -51.04 -83.92
N ASP A 783 36.00 -51.21 -85.05
CA ASP A 783 36.44 -50.73 -86.35
C ASP A 783 36.11 -49.23 -86.50
N ALA A 784 37.05 -48.44 -87.04
CA ALA A 784 36.93 -46.99 -87.12
C ALA A 784 35.87 -46.49 -88.12
N GLN A 785 35.43 -47.32 -89.06
CA GLN A 785 34.47 -46.94 -90.10
C GLN A 785 33.06 -47.46 -89.80
N THR A 786 32.95 -48.71 -89.34
CA THR A 786 31.69 -49.43 -89.11
C THR A 786 31.24 -49.42 -87.66
N THR A 787 32.14 -49.06 -86.71
CA THR A 787 31.92 -49.13 -85.25
C THR A 787 31.64 -50.53 -84.69
N LEU A 788 31.71 -51.56 -85.54
CA LEU A 788 31.49 -52.95 -85.14
C LEU A 788 32.61 -53.45 -84.21
N PRO A 789 32.33 -54.34 -83.25
CA PRO A 789 33.35 -54.89 -82.35
C PRO A 789 34.40 -55.71 -83.11
N VAL A 790 35.69 -55.54 -82.77
CA VAL A 790 36.81 -56.27 -83.40
C VAL A 790 37.61 -57.01 -82.32
N SER A 791 37.91 -58.29 -82.55
CA SER A 791 38.67 -59.14 -81.62
C SER A 791 40.14 -59.27 -82.00
N GLY A 792 41.00 -59.63 -81.03
CA GLY A 792 42.43 -59.92 -81.27
C GLY A 792 43.41 -58.81 -80.87
N ALA A 793 42.93 -57.70 -80.32
CA ALA A 793 43.78 -56.64 -79.77
C ALA A 793 44.43 -57.04 -78.43
N LYS A 794 45.59 -56.45 -78.11
CA LYS A 794 46.17 -56.49 -76.75
C LYS A 794 46.51 -55.08 -76.29
N PHE A 795 46.15 -54.78 -75.05
CA PHE A 795 46.33 -53.47 -74.43
C PHE A 795 47.21 -53.55 -73.19
N ASP A 796 48.01 -52.52 -72.98
CA ASP A 796 48.63 -52.20 -71.70
C ASP A 796 48.04 -50.89 -71.18
N LEU A 797 47.73 -50.84 -69.89
CA LEU A 797 47.41 -49.60 -69.19
C LEU A 797 48.55 -49.30 -68.21
N LYS A 798 49.24 -48.18 -68.40
CA LYS A 798 50.34 -47.76 -67.53
C LYS A 798 49.92 -46.54 -66.72
N ALA A 799 50.00 -46.62 -65.39
CA ALA A 799 49.85 -45.45 -64.53
C ALA A 799 51.08 -44.53 -64.67
N LEU A 800 50.90 -43.22 -64.48
CA LEU A 800 52.00 -42.25 -64.51
C LEU A 800 53.08 -42.56 -63.46
N THR A 801 52.70 -43.23 -62.37
CA THR A 801 53.61 -43.75 -61.33
C THR A 801 54.55 -44.86 -61.83
N GLY A 802 54.35 -45.37 -63.04
CA GLY A 802 55.17 -46.41 -63.67
C GLY A 802 54.60 -47.82 -63.58
N GLU A 803 53.53 -48.03 -62.79
CA GLU A 803 52.86 -49.32 -62.64
C GLU A 803 52.09 -49.72 -63.90
N THR A 804 52.31 -50.94 -64.39
CA THR A 804 51.57 -51.51 -65.53
C THR A 804 50.42 -52.38 -65.03
N LEU A 805 49.20 -51.97 -65.32
CA LEU A 805 47.97 -52.64 -64.95
C LEU A 805 47.50 -53.57 -66.07
N THR A 806 47.17 -54.81 -65.72
CA THR A 806 46.72 -55.81 -66.69
C THR A 806 45.22 -55.69 -66.95
N LEU A 807 44.83 -55.51 -68.21
CA LEU A 807 43.42 -55.58 -68.61
C LEU A 807 43.01 -57.03 -68.90
N LYS A 808 41.85 -57.44 -68.39
CA LYS A 808 41.24 -58.75 -68.67
C LYS A 808 40.31 -58.66 -69.88
N ALA A 809 40.54 -59.47 -70.91
CA ALA A 809 39.66 -59.56 -72.07
C ALA A 809 38.36 -60.31 -71.74
N ASN A 810 37.26 -59.93 -72.39
CA ASN A 810 36.01 -60.69 -72.38
C ASN A 810 36.14 -61.98 -73.22
N ARG A 811 35.16 -62.89 -73.10
CA ARG A 811 35.15 -64.20 -73.79
C ARG A 811 35.33 -64.12 -75.31
N ASN A 812 34.91 -63.01 -75.92
CA ASN A 812 34.97 -62.79 -77.37
C ASN A 812 36.19 -61.96 -77.81
N GLY A 813 37.03 -61.50 -76.87
CA GLY A 813 38.20 -60.68 -77.14
C GLY A 813 37.92 -59.27 -77.69
N THR A 814 36.69 -58.76 -77.56
CA THR A 814 36.22 -57.48 -78.11
C THR A 814 36.12 -56.35 -77.07
N ALA A 815 36.23 -56.68 -75.78
CA ALA A 815 36.26 -55.70 -74.70
C ALA A 815 37.26 -56.12 -73.62
N PHE A 816 37.89 -55.13 -73.00
CA PHE A 816 38.92 -55.32 -71.98
C PHE A 816 38.55 -54.54 -70.72
N THR A 817 38.77 -55.11 -69.55
CA THR A 817 38.41 -54.48 -68.29
C THR A 817 39.55 -54.46 -67.29
N VAL A 818 39.68 -53.35 -66.59
CA VAL A 818 40.48 -53.22 -65.36
C VAL A 818 39.58 -52.58 -64.30
N THR A 819 39.65 -53.09 -63.08
CA THR A 819 38.84 -52.63 -61.93
C THR A 819 39.74 -51.90 -60.94
N HIS A 820 39.12 -51.22 -59.98
CA HIS A 820 39.83 -50.55 -58.88
C HIS A 820 40.82 -49.45 -59.31
N LEU A 821 40.56 -48.73 -60.42
CA LEU A 821 41.37 -47.57 -60.79
C LEU A 821 41.08 -46.39 -59.86
N ILE A 822 42.09 -45.92 -59.14
CA ILE A 822 42.00 -44.73 -58.29
C ILE A 822 42.20 -43.45 -59.11
N PRO A 823 41.88 -42.26 -58.56
CA PRO A 823 42.27 -41.00 -59.19
C PRO A 823 43.76 -40.96 -59.54
N GLY A 824 44.07 -40.46 -60.73
CA GLY A 824 45.43 -40.50 -61.28
C GLY A 824 45.46 -40.35 -62.80
N THR A 825 46.67 -40.35 -63.36
CA THR A 825 46.89 -40.28 -64.81
C THR A 825 47.34 -41.63 -65.34
N TYR A 826 46.72 -42.08 -66.43
CA TYR A 826 46.95 -43.38 -67.05
C TYR A 826 47.14 -43.24 -68.55
N THR A 827 48.04 -44.03 -69.12
CA THR A 827 48.26 -44.15 -70.56
C THR A 827 47.89 -45.55 -71.02
N LEU A 828 46.87 -45.65 -71.88
CA LEU A 828 46.46 -46.88 -72.54
C LEU A 828 47.20 -46.99 -73.88
N THR A 829 47.91 -48.10 -74.11
CA THR A 829 48.63 -48.36 -75.36
C THR A 829 48.19 -49.69 -75.95
N GLU A 830 47.80 -49.68 -77.22
CA GLU A 830 47.55 -50.91 -77.96
C GLU A 830 48.91 -51.53 -78.35
N ARG A 831 49.30 -52.61 -77.67
CA ARG A 831 50.54 -53.33 -77.96
C ARG A 831 50.45 -54.21 -79.19
N GLN A 832 49.24 -54.69 -79.49
CA GLN A 832 48.99 -55.54 -80.66
C GLN A 832 47.64 -55.16 -81.25
N ALA A 833 47.64 -54.67 -82.48
CA ALA A 833 46.42 -54.43 -83.25
C ALA A 833 45.78 -55.77 -83.69
N PRO A 834 44.45 -55.84 -83.86
CA PRO A 834 43.80 -56.95 -84.55
C PRO A 834 44.39 -57.21 -85.94
N GLN A 835 44.33 -58.45 -86.40
CA GLN A 835 44.83 -58.82 -87.72
C GLN A 835 44.11 -58.02 -88.82
N GLY A 836 44.87 -57.38 -89.71
CA GLY A 836 44.33 -56.52 -90.79
C GLY A 836 44.09 -55.06 -90.40
N TYR A 837 44.49 -54.63 -89.19
CA TYR A 837 44.30 -53.27 -88.70
C TYR A 837 45.63 -52.58 -88.38
N LEU A 838 45.64 -51.24 -88.45
CA LEU A 838 46.72 -50.40 -87.93
C LEU A 838 46.57 -50.22 -86.41
N PRO A 839 47.67 -50.16 -85.63
CA PRO A 839 47.62 -49.84 -84.21
C PRO A 839 46.95 -48.50 -83.94
N ALA A 840 46.12 -48.44 -82.91
CA ALA A 840 45.57 -47.20 -82.39
C ALA A 840 46.67 -46.32 -81.76
N GLU A 841 46.50 -45.00 -81.85
CA GLU A 841 47.31 -44.06 -81.09
C GLU A 841 47.09 -44.27 -79.57
N PRO A 842 48.13 -44.07 -78.74
CA PRO A 842 47.98 -44.11 -77.30
C PRO A 842 46.94 -43.11 -76.78
N VAL A 843 46.24 -43.49 -75.71
CA VAL A 843 45.20 -42.67 -75.08
C VAL A 843 45.63 -42.31 -73.65
N VAL A 844 45.60 -41.02 -73.31
CA VAL A 844 45.89 -40.53 -71.96
C VAL A 844 44.57 -40.23 -71.25
N MET A 845 44.39 -40.78 -70.06
CA MET A 845 43.23 -40.62 -69.20
C MET A 845 43.64 -40.02 -67.86
N VAL A 846 42.97 -38.93 -67.46
CA VAL A 846 43.14 -38.29 -66.15
C VAL A 846 41.84 -38.46 -65.38
N ILE A 847 41.90 -39.17 -64.25
CA ILE A 847 40.79 -39.35 -63.32
C ILE A 847 41.01 -38.42 -62.14
N SER A 848 40.09 -37.49 -61.92
CA SER A 848 40.16 -36.51 -60.83
C SER A 848 39.50 -37.04 -59.54
N PRO A 849 39.94 -36.57 -58.35
CA PRO A 849 39.34 -36.98 -57.06
C PRO A 849 37.84 -36.66 -56.90
N ASP A 850 37.31 -35.75 -57.71
CA ASP A 850 35.89 -35.41 -57.76
C ASP A 850 35.07 -36.25 -58.77
N GLY A 851 35.71 -37.24 -59.40
CA GLY A 851 35.09 -38.14 -60.36
C GLY A 851 35.01 -37.60 -61.79
N ARG A 852 35.56 -36.41 -62.09
CA ARG A 852 35.74 -35.96 -63.48
C ARG A 852 36.82 -36.78 -64.17
N VAL A 853 36.54 -37.22 -65.39
CA VAL A 853 37.52 -37.91 -66.22
C VAL A 853 37.75 -37.10 -67.49
N GLN A 854 39.01 -36.94 -67.86
CA GLN A 854 39.42 -36.34 -69.13
C GLN A 854 40.22 -37.36 -69.92
N VAL A 855 39.92 -37.47 -71.21
CA VAL A 855 40.61 -38.39 -72.12
C VAL A 855 41.15 -37.60 -73.31
N THR A 856 42.43 -37.80 -73.63
CA THR A 856 43.13 -37.11 -74.73
C THR A 856 43.94 -38.12 -75.56
N GLY A 857 44.06 -37.88 -76.88
CA GLY A 857 44.76 -38.75 -77.84
C GLY A 857 43.91 -39.90 -78.40
N GLY A 858 44.09 -40.24 -79.69
CA GLY A 858 43.58 -41.43 -80.39
C GLY A 858 42.07 -41.68 -80.50
N THR A 859 41.25 -41.28 -79.54
CA THR A 859 39.79 -41.46 -79.52
C THR A 859 39.09 -40.35 -78.71
N LYS A 860 37.96 -39.85 -79.22
CA LYS A 860 37.10 -38.88 -78.53
C LYS A 860 35.80 -39.49 -77.99
N GLN A 861 35.62 -40.81 -78.10
CA GLN A 861 34.39 -41.50 -77.68
C GLN A 861 34.61 -42.23 -76.36
N TRP A 862 34.26 -41.54 -75.28
CA TRP A 862 34.27 -42.07 -73.93
C TRP A 862 33.04 -41.60 -73.16
N ALA A 863 32.67 -42.36 -72.13
CA ALA A 863 31.62 -41.98 -71.19
C ALA A 863 32.03 -42.37 -69.78
N THR A 864 31.71 -41.50 -68.81
CA THR A 864 31.82 -41.80 -67.39
C THR A 864 30.47 -41.87 -66.73
N LYS A 865 30.32 -42.85 -65.85
CA LYS A 865 29.12 -43.04 -65.03
C LYS A 865 29.54 -43.22 -63.58
N LEU A 866 29.15 -42.26 -62.74
CA LEU A 866 29.18 -42.41 -61.30
C LEU A 866 28.06 -43.35 -60.87
N THR A 867 28.35 -44.30 -60.00
CA THR A 867 27.43 -45.41 -59.69
C THR A 867 26.92 -45.39 -58.25
N ASN A 868 25.64 -45.69 -58.07
CA ASN A 868 25.03 -45.95 -56.76
C ASN A 868 25.05 -47.45 -56.47
N GLY A 869 25.42 -47.85 -55.26
CA GLY A 869 25.37 -49.25 -54.79
C GLY A 869 26.35 -50.24 -55.44
N GLN A 870 27.06 -49.88 -56.52
CA GLN A 870 28.14 -50.68 -57.09
C GLN A 870 29.48 -50.37 -56.41
N THR A 871 30.44 -51.31 -56.47
CA THR A 871 31.79 -51.18 -55.90
C THR A 871 32.63 -50.14 -56.65
N ASP A 872 32.47 -50.08 -57.98
CA ASP A 872 33.27 -49.23 -58.85
C ASP A 872 32.38 -48.26 -59.65
N ASN A 873 32.87 -47.05 -59.85
CA ASN A 873 32.43 -46.16 -60.93
C ASN A 873 32.81 -46.75 -62.29
N GLN A 874 32.25 -46.24 -63.39
CA GLN A 874 32.50 -46.82 -64.71
C GLN A 874 33.05 -45.80 -65.71
N ILE A 875 34.13 -46.18 -66.39
CA ILE A 875 34.65 -45.50 -67.57
C ILE A 875 34.50 -46.45 -68.75
N ILE A 876 33.83 -46.02 -69.81
CA ILE A 876 33.74 -46.78 -71.05
C ILE A 876 34.51 -46.01 -72.10
N LEU A 877 35.53 -46.63 -72.68
CA LEU A 877 36.37 -46.06 -73.71
C LEU A 877 36.23 -46.89 -74.99
N GLN A 878 35.89 -46.25 -76.12
CA GLN A 878 35.91 -46.91 -77.41
C GLN A 878 37.25 -46.64 -78.10
N VAL A 879 37.96 -47.69 -78.47
CA VAL A 879 39.26 -47.60 -79.16
C VAL A 879 39.11 -48.15 -80.58
N PRO A 880 38.88 -47.27 -81.57
CA PRO A 880 38.72 -47.67 -82.97
C PRO A 880 40.07 -47.94 -83.65
N ASN A 881 40.16 -48.98 -84.49
CA ASN A 881 41.31 -49.14 -85.40
C ASN A 881 40.90 -48.91 -86.84
N ARG A 882 41.83 -48.37 -87.62
CA ARG A 882 41.69 -48.25 -89.07
C ARG A 882 42.16 -49.54 -89.73
N ASN A 883 41.41 -50.03 -90.72
CA ASN A 883 41.84 -51.16 -91.55
C ASN A 883 43.16 -50.82 -92.26
N GLN A 884 44.08 -51.79 -92.33
CA GLN A 884 45.22 -51.72 -93.24
C GLN A 884 44.65 -51.70 -94.65
N ALA A 885 44.83 -50.59 -95.36
CA ALA A 885 44.38 -50.51 -96.75
C ALA A 885 45.12 -51.60 -97.55
N VAL A 886 44.39 -52.62 -98.02
CA VAL A 886 44.81 -53.33 -99.22
C VAL A 886 44.69 -52.29 -100.33
N LEU A 887 45.82 -51.98 -101.00
CA LEU A 887 45.80 -51.16 -102.20
C LEU A 887 44.69 -51.69 -103.13
N PRO A 888 43.72 -50.86 -103.55
CA PRO A 888 42.69 -51.33 -104.46
C PRO A 888 43.36 -51.72 -105.78
N ASN A 889 43.15 -52.97 -106.23
CA ASN A 889 43.32 -53.29 -107.64
C ASN A 889 42.47 -52.29 -108.44
N THR A 890 43.14 -51.57 -109.33
CA THR A 890 42.56 -50.51 -110.16
C THR A 890 41.42 -51.03 -111.03
N GLY A 891 40.23 -50.46 -110.87
CA GLY A 891 39.15 -50.52 -111.86
C GLY A 891 37.74 -50.57 -111.28
N GLY A 892 37.05 -49.42 -111.18
CA GLY A 892 35.58 -49.41 -111.08
C GLY A 892 34.94 -48.29 -110.24
N ALA A 893 34.57 -47.20 -110.93
CA ALA A 893 33.49 -46.23 -110.63
C ALA A 893 33.35 -45.64 -109.21
N GLY A 894 34.05 -44.53 -108.99
CA GLY A 894 33.69 -43.55 -107.97
C GLY A 894 32.42 -42.75 -108.34
N GLN A 895 31.76 -42.23 -107.30
CA GLN A 895 30.71 -41.20 -107.29
C GLN A 895 29.21 -41.58 -107.42
N LEU A 896 28.80 -42.84 -107.28
CA LEU A 896 27.35 -43.16 -107.36
C LEU A 896 26.46 -42.78 -106.14
N PRO A 897 26.91 -42.72 -104.87
CA PRO A 897 25.99 -42.39 -103.77
C PRO A 897 25.61 -40.90 -103.71
N TYR A 898 26.52 -40.02 -104.11
CA TYR A 898 26.32 -38.56 -104.02
C TYR A 898 25.42 -38.00 -105.13
N VAL A 899 25.41 -38.63 -106.31
CA VAL A 899 24.50 -38.23 -107.40
C VAL A 899 23.06 -38.66 -107.14
N MET A 900 22.82 -39.79 -106.44
CA MET A 900 21.46 -40.20 -106.06
C MET A 900 20.85 -39.33 -104.95
N VAL A 901 21.66 -38.86 -103.99
CA VAL A 901 21.18 -37.96 -102.93
C VAL A 901 20.99 -36.53 -103.46
N ALA A 902 21.83 -36.06 -104.39
CA ALA A 902 21.64 -34.76 -105.04
C ALA A 902 20.42 -34.73 -105.98
N GLY A 903 20.14 -35.83 -106.70
CA GLY A 903 18.95 -35.95 -107.56
C GLY A 903 17.62 -36.06 -106.80
N GLY A 904 17.63 -36.70 -105.62
CA GLY A 904 16.44 -36.84 -104.77
C GLY A 904 16.00 -35.52 -104.10
N VAL A 905 16.95 -34.66 -103.72
CA VAL A 905 16.64 -33.37 -103.08
C VAL A 905 16.16 -32.33 -104.10
N LEU A 906 16.65 -32.37 -105.35
CA LEU A 906 16.20 -31.47 -106.43
C LEU A 906 14.80 -31.81 -106.96
N SER A 907 14.40 -33.08 -106.93
CA SER A 907 13.07 -33.52 -107.41
C SER A 907 11.94 -33.25 -106.39
N VAL A 908 12.22 -33.33 -105.08
CA VAL A 908 11.27 -32.92 -104.03
C VAL A 908 11.07 -31.40 -103.99
N GLY A 909 12.14 -30.62 -104.23
CA GLY A 909 12.05 -29.16 -104.35
C GLY A 909 11.24 -28.67 -105.56
N LEU A 910 11.38 -29.34 -106.71
CA LEU A 910 10.60 -29.01 -107.92
C LEU A 910 9.13 -29.42 -107.82
N LEU A 911 8.80 -30.53 -107.14
CA LEU A 911 7.41 -30.97 -106.90
C LEU A 911 6.68 -30.09 -105.87
N LEU A 912 7.38 -29.63 -104.83
CA LEU A 912 6.81 -28.67 -103.87
C LEU A 912 6.64 -27.27 -104.48
N ASN A 913 7.54 -26.83 -105.35
CA ASN A 913 7.43 -25.53 -106.02
C ASN A 913 6.37 -25.55 -107.15
N SER A 914 6.24 -26.64 -107.90
CA SER A 914 5.14 -26.80 -108.87
C SER A 914 3.78 -27.01 -108.19
N GLY A 915 3.72 -27.66 -107.03
CA GLY A 915 2.51 -27.72 -106.18
C GLY A 915 2.11 -26.36 -105.58
N TYR A 916 3.09 -25.56 -105.14
CA TYR A 916 2.87 -24.19 -104.63
C TYR A 916 2.45 -23.22 -105.74
N LEU A 917 3.07 -23.28 -106.92
CA LEU A 917 2.72 -22.47 -108.09
C LEU A 917 1.39 -22.89 -108.74
N TYR A 918 1.01 -24.19 -108.69
CA TYR A 918 -0.31 -24.67 -109.11
C TYR A 918 -1.41 -24.27 -108.11
N GLY A 919 -1.08 -24.21 -106.81
CA GLY A 919 -1.97 -23.70 -105.76
C GLY A 919 -2.21 -22.18 -105.82
N GLN A 920 -1.20 -21.38 -106.20
CA GLN A 920 -1.37 -19.94 -106.39
C GLN A 920 -2.07 -19.57 -107.72
N ARG A 921 -1.85 -20.32 -108.82
CA ARG A 921 -2.52 -20.06 -110.12
C ARG A 921 -4.00 -20.45 -110.19
N ARG A 922 -4.54 -21.12 -109.16
CA ARG A 922 -6.00 -21.36 -109.02
C ARG A 922 -6.71 -20.39 -108.07
N ARG A 923 -5.99 -19.49 -107.38
CA ARG A 923 -6.60 -18.45 -106.53
C ARG A 923 -6.68 -17.06 -107.18
N GLN A 924 -6.05 -16.84 -108.33
CA GLN A 924 -6.17 -15.61 -109.14
C GLN A 924 -5.93 -15.96 -110.62
N LYS A 925 -6.97 -15.92 -111.46
CA LYS A 925 -6.78 -15.60 -112.87
C LYS A 925 -7.46 -14.23 -113.04
N ASN A 926 -6.68 -13.22 -113.39
CA ASN A 926 -7.09 -11.82 -113.58
C ASN A 926 -7.20 -11.02 -112.27
N ASP A 927 -6.06 -10.51 -111.79
CA ASP A 927 -5.73 -9.07 -111.87
C ASP A 927 -4.22 -8.88 -111.68
#